data_AF-A0AAF0EDY8-F1
#
_entry.id   AF-A0AAF0EDY8-F1
#
_cell.length_a   1.000
_cell.length_b   1.000
_cell.length_c   1.000
_cell.angle_alpha   90.00
_cell.angle_beta   90.00
_cell.angle_gamma   90.00
#
_symmetry.space_group_name_H-M   'P 1'
#
loop_
_entity.id
_entity.type
_entity.pdbx_description
1 polymer ?
#
loop_
_entity_poly.entity_id
_entity_poly.type
_entity_poly.pdbx_seq_one_letter_code
_entity_poly.pdbx_strand_id
1 'polypeptide(L)'
;MSSSIRLGVAAMDRKARSKPMQNILNRMLSMGDFEVIVFGDKVILDEDVDTWPIVDVLISFFSTGFPLEKAIEYVKLRKPVCVNDLSMQTVLWDRRAVLRILAAAGVPTPPSVTADRDGGPQLDEFMVQEIKDHLHLDLGLRHPPASVRLLDHDVLQVNGDTIRKPFVEKPVSGEDHNIHIYFPAERGGGGRRLFRKVGNKSSEFDPSLVEPRMDGSYVYESFMDVDNAEDIKVYTIGPDFAYAETRKSPVVDGLVKRNPDGKEIRYVTQLSSEEREMARKISLSFKQFICGFDLLRVKDKSYVIDVNGWSFVKGNDDYYDKCAESLAHFCRSQSVARPLRTASELVHANDETSSWVLKANVTVFRHGDRTPKQKIKRSFKANDPWSAPIVDLLQGCREEIILRSQLELVSDALQRAMPMEGAPVADLEFAADIIERKKQYPGTKIQLKPTFDKSNDKLEKVQMVIKWGGEFSHAARHQARDYGTNMRRDMLIMNKEALRNCFIYTSSERRVFASAEIFAEAFLRDEGSEDEPTKPKEMIVRKDLLDDSNAAKDLMDEVKKELQSTMQPDSLKAPERPENWPADLPSPNRIGCEIRELLQSLGETMHENFAKLDVDKIQQRWCTHETPTLFRERWDKVIEDFRDKPNESSRASELADMLSHDGLHNRAFLETIFSADTDDNEQKLERLHRLYRMSLALFSYICPREYGITMEQKEQIGLLTSQPLLQSIVDNLKASEKEKGLCALYFTKESHVHTLLNLILCSHLNIIMPHMPALDYFSSITFEVYERENATSSSCAVGKKERSLVISLSEGAHSSEILFIRLDARHALTPLPSRPLTSHMNFDDAIEKLSNLCNKRETLDTRRGQIEGATLYFGEQDADQRVVTISQTDVHEYDSPLTGRPLGHSTVPMRAFHDSTVRWSDLEPKKESKKLPMKTRIKQLWSTVKYLFRFYLDGVKQIWRNRTAVKAIKRQVRETKRDYTWEETQMILTHSSDMLKLPLFLLILVTVEELLPLMVIYTPFLLPSTCILPSQILKIRQRLEVNREAAVQKIQELVGEAKDIQPEGDSLQDAMSALPPACLRELTMYVEFTNVSVYNLSKWGTDGLRRKRILDHVKQLQEDDKRLKVADVLQDGNVNMDLLSNACNQRGLCGVNVTAAQMKQMLRIWLDHSLASPAPSPLQLVLLPSRIPPFKSEEIPLDTIVEEDKKQTIQEKTSTVVHEVVEQEKRKEASQRS
;
A
#
# COMPACT_ATOMS: atom_id res chain seq x y z
N MET A 1 -14.64 22.33 -31.97
CA MET A 1 -14.01 21.72 -30.79
C MET A 1 -15.11 21.52 -29.76
N SER A 2 -15.41 20.27 -29.38
CA SER A 2 -16.35 20.02 -28.27
C SER A 2 -15.73 20.61 -27.00
N SER A 3 -16.46 21.47 -26.27
CA SER A 3 -15.96 22.00 -25.00
C SER A 3 -15.88 20.87 -23.97
N SER A 4 -14.73 20.72 -23.31
CA SER A 4 -14.55 19.80 -22.18
C SER A 4 -15.61 20.01 -21.10
N ILE A 5 -16.07 18.95 -20.43
CA ILE A 5 -17.05 19.01 -19.33
C ILE A 5 -16.32 19.48 -18.07
N ARG A 6 -16.77 20.58 -17.46
CA ARG A 6 -16.20 21.07 -16.19
C ARG A 6 -16.79 20.28 -15.03
N LEU A 7 -15.99 19.41 -14.43
CA LEU A 7 -16.36 18.59 -13.27
C LEU A 7 -15.84 19.23 -11.98
N GLY A 8 -16.74 19.83 -11.21
CA GLY A 8 -16.43 20.41 -9.90
C GLY A 8 -16.39 19.38 -8.78
N VAL A 9 -15.40 19.48 -7.91
CA VAL A 9 -15.30 18.71 -6.67
C VAL A 9 -15.33 19.68 -5.49
N ALA A 10 -16.49 19.78 -4.84
CA ALA A 10 -16.71 20.59 -3.64
C ALA A 10 -16.83 19.67 -2.42
N ALA A 11 -15.70 19.36 -1.81
CA ALA A 11 -15.60 18.61 -0.57
C ALA A 11 -14.33 19.09 0.17
N MET A 12 -14.27 18.88 1.49
CA MET A 12 -13.06 19.19 2.26
C MET A 12 -11.82 18.57 1.60
N ASP A 13 -10.68 19.25 1.60
CA ASP A 13 -9.47 18.83 0.88
C ASP A 13 -9.00 17.44 1.29
N ARG A 14 -9.15 17.09 2.57
CA ARG A 14 -8.89 15.74 3.09
C ARG A 14 -9.68 14.63 2.35
N LYS A 15 -10.86 14.95 1.82
CA LYS A 15 -11.73 14.05 1.06
C LYS A 15 -11.49 14.19 -0.44
N ALA A 16 -11.41 15.42 -0.96
CA ALA A 16 -11.18 15.71 -2.37
C ALA A 16 -9.82 15.19 -2.87
N ARG A 17 -8.79 15.24 -2.02
CA ARG A 17 -7.42 14.74 -2.29
C ARG A 17 -7.16 13.36 -1.69
N SER A 18 -8.21 12.60 -1.38
CA SER A 18 -8.03 11.24 -0.85
C SER A 18 -7.60 10.26 -1.94
N LYS A 19 -6.83 9.22 -1.60
CA LYS A 19 -6.35 8.20 -2.56
C LYS A 19 -7.47 7.61 -3.45
N PRO A 20 -8.67 7.24 -2.93
CA PRO A 20 -9.77 6.79 -3.79
C PRO A 20 -10.22 7.86 -4.78
N MET A 21 -10.40 9.12 -4.32
CA MET A 21 -10.82 10.23 -5.17
C MET A 21 -9.79 10.50 -6.26
N GLN A 22 -8.50 10.56 -5.91
CA GLN A 22 -7.42 10.74 -6.87
C GLN A 22 -7.41 9.63 -7.95
N ASN A 23 -7.64 8.37 -7.54
CA ASN A 23 -7.68 7.25 -8.49
C ASN A 23 -8.82 7.36 -9.50
N ILE A 24 -9.99 7.80 -9.07
CA ILE A 24 -11.17 7.98 -9.92
C ILE A 24 -10.98 9.21 -10.83
N LEU A 25 -10.59 10.36 -10.27
CA LEU A 25 -10.43 11.59 -11.03
C LEU A 25 -9.31 11.51 -12.08
N ASN A 26 -8.18 10.85 -11.78
CA ASN A 26 -7.11 10.65 -12.77
C ASN A 26 -7.57 9.79 -13.95
N ARG A 27 -8.38 8.74 -13.70
CA ARG A 27 -8.98 7.91 -14.76
C ARG A 27 -9.98 8.69 -15.60
N MET A 28 -10.73 9.61 -15.00
CA MET A 28 -11.61 10.51 -15.75
C MET A 28 -10.82 11.52 -16.59
N LEU A 29 -9.74 12.10 -16.03
CA LEU A 29 -8.86 13.02 -16.73
C LEU A 29 -8.18 12.35 -17.94
N SER A 30 -7.77 11.08 -17.83
CA SER A 30 -7.16 10.35 -18.94
C SER A 30 -8.12 10.07 -20.11
N MET A 31 -9.44 10.22 -19.91
CA MET A 31 -10.42 10.11 -21.01
C MET A 31 -10.41 11.33 -21.94
N GLY A 32 -9.81 12.46 -21.53
CA GLY A 32 -9.66 13.67 -22.36
C GLY A 32 -10.89 14.59 -22.45
N ASP A 33 -12.06 14.14 -22.01
CA ASP A 33 -13.33 14.88 -22.10
C ASP A 33 -13.64 15.79 -20.90
N PHE A 34 -12.80 15.77 -19.86
CA PHE A 34 -13.09 16.39 -18.55
C PHE A 34 -12.04 17.42 -18.12
N GLU A 35 -12.50 18.54 -17.57
CA GLU A 35 -11.72 19.51 -16.80
C GLU A 35 -12.14 19.39 -15.33
N VAL A 36 -11.26 18.85 -14.48
CA VAL A 36 -11.55 18.68 -13.05
C VAL A 36 -11.17 19.95 -12.28
N ILE A 37 -12.11 20.51 -11.52
CA ILE A 37 -11.93 21.72 -10.72
C ILE A 37 -12.20 21.40 -9.26
N VAL A 38 -11.14 21.31 -8.46
CA VAL A 38 -11.25 21.13 -7.00
C VAL A 38 -11.43 22.51 -6.36
N PHE A 39 -12.49 22.70 -5.57
CA PHE A 39 -12.80 24.04 -5.02
C PHE A 39 -11.80 24.43 -3.92
N GLY A 40 -11.36 23.47 -3.11
CA GLY A 40 -10.40 23.67 -2.03
C GLY A 40 -11.02 24.27 -0.77
N ASP A 41 -10.38 24.05 0.39
CA ASP A 41 -10.91 24.47 1.69
C ASP A 41 -11.09 26.00 1.78
N LYS A 42 -10.18 26.79 1.19
CA LYS A 42 -10.30 28.26 1.17
C LYS A 42 -11.62 28.74 0.54
N VAL A 43 -11.97 28.21 -0.62
CA VAL A 43 -13.21 28.61 -1.31
C VAL A 43 -14.43 28.15 -0.50
N ILE A 44 -14.41 26.90 -0.05
CA ILE A 44 -15.56 26.28 0.61
C ILE A 44 -15.88 26.99 1.94
N LEU A 45 -14.86 27.29 2.74
CA LEU A 45 -15.02 27.84 4.08
C LEU A 45 -15.12 29.36 4.07
N ASP A 46 -14.19 30.05 3.39
CA ASP A 46 -13.96 31.48 3.59
C ASP A 46 -14.71 32.37 2.59
N GLU A 47 -15.01 31.87 1.39
CA GLU A 47 -15.57 32.68 0.30
C GLU A 47 -17.09 32.47 0.14
N ASP A 48 -17.79 33.50 -0.33
CA ASP A 48 -19.23 33.46 -0.59
C ASP A 48 -19.55 32.60 -1.83
N VAL A 49 -20.73 31.98 -1.84
CA VAL A 49 -21.13 30.95 -2.84
C VAL A 49 -21.22 31.47 -4.27
N ASP A 50 -21.40 32.77 -4.45
CA ASP A 50 -21.41 33.43 -5.75
C ASP A 50 -20.01 33.55 -6.36
N THR A 51 -18.96 33.55 -5.55
CA THR A 51 -17.56 33.56 -5.99
C THR A 51 -17.01 32.18 -6.34
N TRP A 52 -17.73 31.10 -5.99
CA TRP A 52 -17.29 29.73 -6.22
C TRP A 52 -17.17 29.40 -7.73
N PRO A 53 -16.27 28.47 -8.13
CA PRO A 53 -16.08 28.12 -9.52
C PRO A 53 -17.37 27.66 -10.21
N ILE A 54 -17.60 28.10 -11.45
CA ILE A 54 -18.76 27.67 -12.24
C ILE A 54 -18.44 26.35 -12.95
N VAL A 55 -19.21 25.29 -12.64
CA VAL A 55 -19.01 23.94 -13.19
C VAL A 55 -20.27 23.40 -13.86
N ASP A 56 -20.11 22.42 -14.75
CA ASP A 56 -21.24 21.77 -15.44
C ASP A 56 -21.82 20.64 -14.57
N VAL A 57 -20.94 19.85 -13.96
CA VAL A 57 -21.28 18.75 -13.06
C VAL A 57 -20.61 18.95 -11.71
N LEU A 58 -21.32 18.68 -10.62
CA LEU A 58 -20.83 18.81 -9.26
C LEU A 58 -20.79 17.46 -8.54
N ILE A 59 -19.60 17.09 -8.07
CA ILE A 59 -19.40 16.10 -7.00
C ILE A 59 -19.28 16.88 -5.69
N SER A 60 -20.25 16.70 -4.80
CA SER A 60 -20.24 17.32 -3.48
C SER A 60 -20.96 16.44 -2.48
N PHE A 61 -20.43 16.39 -1.26
CA PHE A 61 -20.96 15.54 -0.20
C PHE A 61 -20.54 16.03 1.18
N PHE A 62 -21.42 15.81 2.15
CA PHE A 62 -21.18 16.14 3.53
C PHE A 62 -20.02 15.32 4.12
N SER A 63 -19.23 16.00 4.93
CA SER A 63 -18.31 15.40 5.88
C SER A 63 -18.11 16.36 7.04
N THR A 64 -17.58 15.89 8.17
CA THR A 64 -17.33 16.74 9.34
C THR A 64 -16.53 18.00 8.96
N GLY A 65 -17.08 19.18 9.25
CA GLY A 65 -16.50 20.49 8.92
C GLY A 65 -16.92 21.07 7.56
N PHE A 66 -17.64 20.33 6.72
CA PHE A 66 -18.12 20.80 5.43
C PHE A 66 -19.44 21.60 5.58
N PRO A 67 -19.52 22.85 5.07
CA PRO A 67 -20.71 23.67 5.14
C PRO A 67 -21.75 23.25 4.09
N LEU A 68 -22.58 22.25 4.43
CA LEU A 68 -23.57 21.69 3.51
C LEU A 68 -24.60 22.74 3.07
N GLU A 69 -25.02 23.65 3.96
CA GLU A 69 -25.99 24.70 3.58
C GLU A 69 -25.43 25.60 2.47
N LYS A 70 -24.17 26.05 2.58
CA LYS A 70 -23.50 26.83 1.51
C LYS A 70 -23.45 26.07 0.19
N ALA A 71 -23.16 24.77 0.23
CA ALA A 71 -23.14 23.95 -0.98
C ALA A 71 -24.54 23.83 -1.62
N ILE A 72 -25.60 23.73 -0.81
CA ILE A 72 -27.00 23.75 -1.29
C ILE A 72 -27.34 25.11 -1.90
N GLU A 73 -26.92 26.22 -1.30
CA GLU A 73 -27.09 27.57 -1.85
C GLU A 73 -26.38 27.74 -3.20
N TYR A 74 -25.15 27.24 -3.31
CA TYR A 74 -24.41 27.20 -4.58
C TYR A 74 -25.18 26.42 -5.65
N VAL A 75 -25.73 25.24 -5.32
CA VAL A 75 -26.53 24.45 -6.27
C VAL A 75 -27.80 25.20 -6.69
N LYS A 76 -28.47 25.90 -5.77
CA LYS A 76 -29.64 26.73 -6.09
C LYS A 76 -29.28 27.89 -7.03
N LEU A 77 -28.12 28.52 -6.81
CA LEU A 77 -27.62 29.66 -7.59
C LEU A 77 -27.15 29.25 -8.99
N ARG A 78 -26.27 28.24 -9.08
CA ARG A 78 -25.55 27.87 -10.30
C ARG A 78 -26.16 26.69 -11.06
N LYS A 79 -27.04 25.92 -10.42
CA LYS A 79 -27.79 24.78 -10.99
C LYS A 79 -26.92 23.76 -11.76
N PRO A 80 -25.77 23.31 -11.21
CA PRO A 80 -24.98 22.25 -11.83
C PRO A 80 -25.72 20.91 -11.77
N VAL A 81 -25.38 19.98 -12.66
CA VAL A 81 -25.83 18.59 -12.53
C VAL A 81 -25.14 17.97 -11.31
N CYS A 82 -25.89 17.62 -10.27
CA CYS A 82 -25.34 17.01 -9.07
C CYS A 82 -25.23 15.49 -9.22
N VAL A 83 -24.04 14.93 -8.95
CA VAL A 83 -23.84 13.46 -8.92
C VAL A 83 -24.64 12.85 -7.76
N ASN A 84 -24.55 13.46 -6.58
CA ASN A 84 -25.40 13.14 -5.45
C ASN A 84 -26.22 14.39 -5.11
N ASP A 85 -27.51 14.20 -4.85
CA ASP A 85 -28.37 15.30 -4.39
C ASP A 85 -27.92 15.76 -2.99
N LEU A 86 -27.66 17.06 -2.84
CA LEU A 86 -27.15 17.63 -1.59
C LEU A 86 -28.25 17.80 -0.54
N SER A 87 -29.45 18.18 -0.95
CA SER A 87 -30.55 18.40 -0.04
C SER A 87 -30.98 17.07 0.61
N MET A 88 -31.00 15.98 -0.16
CA MET A 88 -31.25 14.62 0.34
C MET A 88 -30.19 14.10 1.31
N GLN A 89 -29.00 14.70 1.39
CA GLN A 89 -28.01 14.30 2.39
C GLN A 89 -28.42 14.70 3.81
N THR A 90 -29.22 15.76 3.97
CA THR A 90 -29.77 16.18 5.28
C THR A 90 -30.67 15.10 5.90
N VAL A 91 -31.33 14.31 5.05
CA VAL A 91 -32.19 13.20 5.48
C VAL A 91 -31.39 12.08 6.15
N LEU A 92 -30.14 11.89 5.75
CA LEU A 92 -29.26 10.84 6.30
C LEU A 92 -28.84 11.13 7.75
N TRP A 93 -29.00 12.37 8.23
CA TRP A 93 -28.71 12.74 9.61
C TRP A 93 -29.75 12.24 10.61
N ASP A 94 -30.95 11.83 10.17
CA ASP A 94 -31.99 11.27 11.04
C ASP A 94 -32.33 9.83 10.63
N ARG A 95 -31.96 8.87 11.48
CA ARG A 95 -32.18 7.43 11.25
C ARG A 95 -33.66 7.09 11.09
N ARG A 96 -34.57 7.84 11.70
CA ARG A 96 -36.02 7.60 11.60
C ARG A 96 -36.52 7.99 10.22
N ALA A 97 -36.03 9.09 9.65
CA ALA A 97 -36.32 9.49 8.28
C ALA A 97 -35.81 8.43 7.29
N VAL A 98 -34.56 7.97 7.48
CA VAL A 98 -33.95 6.88 6.69
C VAL A 98 -34.82 5.62 6.75
N LEU A 99 -35.22 5.16 7.94
CA LEU A 99 -36.05 3.96 8.11
C LEU A 99 -37.41 4.08 7.41
N ARG A 100 -38.07 5.24 7.51
CA ARG A 100 -39.37 5.48 6.85
C ARG A 100 -39.25 5.47 5.33
N ILE A 101 -38.16 6.00 4.77
CA ILE A 101 -37.88 5.95 3.33
C ILE A 101 -37.59 4.52 2.87
N LEU A 102 -36.76 3.77 3.62
CA LEU A 102 -36.49 2.36 3.31
C LEU A 102 -37.77 1.53 3.32
N ALA A 103 -38.65 1.75 4.30
CA ALA A 103 -39.96 1.10 4.36
C ALA A 103 -40.83 1.44 3.15
N ALA A 104 -40.91 2.72 2.75
CA ALA A 104 -41.66 3.16 1.57
C ALA A 104 -41.09 2.59 0.26
N ALA A 105 -39.77 2.40 0.16
CA ALA A 105 -39.11 1.76 -0.97
C ALA A 105 -39.25 0.22 -0.98
N GLY A 106 -39.79 -0.37 0.09
CA GLY A 106 -39.87 -1.82 0.27
C GLY A 106 -38.50 -2.47 0.40
N VAL A 107 -37.58 -1.82 1.13
CA VAL A 107 -36.27 -2.36 1.49
C VAL A 107 -36.32 -2.90 2.93
N PRO A 108 -36.04 -4.19 3.17
CA PRO A 108 -36.14 -4.77 4.51
C PRO A 108 -35.10 -4.20 5.49
N THR A 109 -35.56 -3.87 6.69
CA THR A 109 -34.72 -3.50 7.85
C THR A 109 -35.06 -4.41 9.04
N PRO A 110 -34.20 -4.55 10.05
CA PRO A 110 -34.56 -5.29 11.25
C PRO A 110 -35.84 -4.74 11.90
N PRO A 111 -36.68 -5.57 12.51
CA PRO A 111 -37.85 -5.10 13.25
C PRO A 111 -37.42 -4.12 14.34
N SER A 112 -38.01 -2.92 14.35
CA SER A 112 -37.61 -1.83 15.22
C SER A 112 -38.80 -1.07 15.80
N VAL A 113 -38.61 -0.49 16.98
CA VAL A 113 -39.51 0.48 17.62
C VAL A 113 -38.76 1.79 17.88
N THR A 114 -39.42 2.92 17.67
CA THR A 114 -38.80 4.25 17.81
C THR A 114 -39.32 4.97 19.03
N ALA A 115 -38.42 5.36 19.93
CA ALA A 115 -38.74 6.15 21.12
C ALA A 115 -38.53 7.65 20.83
N ASP A 116 -39.53 8.27 20.19
CA ASP A 116 -39.53 9.69 19.85
C ASP A 116 -39.88 10.57 21.05
N ARG A 117 -38.88 11.17 21.71
CA ARG A 117 -39.09 12.12 22.83
C ARG A 117 -39.08 13.58 22.38
N ASP A 118 -38.55 13.84 21.19
CA ASP A 118 -38.36 15.14 20.53
C ASP A 118 -39.42 15.44 19.45
N GLY A 119 -40.41 14.57 19.28
CA GLY A 119 -41.56 14.74 18.39
C GLY A 119 -41.37 14.25 16.95
N GLY A 120 -40.28 13.53 16.64
CA GLY A 120 -40.00 12.96 15.32
C GLY A 120 -38.94 13.72 14.51
N PRO A 121 -38.65 13.29 13.26
CA PRO A 121 -37.66 13.91 12.39
C PRO A 121 -37.83 15.42 12.22
N GLN A 122 -36.71 16.13 12.20
CA GLN A 122 -36.67 17.58 11.95
C GLN A 122 -36.02 17.81 10.57
N LEU A 123 -36.86 18.04 9.56
CA LEU A 123 -36.45 18.33 8.20
C LEU A 123 -37.07 19.66 7.76
N ASP A 124 -36.39 20.41 6.90
CA ASP A 124 -36.91 21.66 6.34
C ASP A 124 -38.21 21.42 5.55
N GLU A 125 -39.13 22.38 5.56
CA GLU A 125 -40.43 22.26 4.86
C GLU A 125 -40.27 21.94 3.37
N PHE A 126 -39.26 22.54 2.72
CA PHE A 126 -38.91 22.24 1.34
C PHE A 126 -38.58 20.75 1.14
N MET A 127 -37.77 20.17 2.04
CA MET A 127 -37.40 18.76 1.99
C MET A 127 -38.58 17.84 2.27
N VAL A 128 -39.45 18.20 3.22
CA VAL A 128 -40.68 17.46 3.49
C VAL A 128 -41.56 17.41 2.24
N GLN A 129 -41.72 18.55 1.57
CA GLN A 129 -42.50 18.64 0.33
C GLN A 129 -41.85 17.83 -0.81
N GLU A 130 -40.53 17.93 -0.97
CA GLU A 130 -39.79 17.16 -1.98
C GLU A 130 -39.94 15.64 -1.80
N ILE A 131 -39.86 15.16 -0.56
CA ILE A 131 -40.03 13.73 -0.23
C ILE A 131 -41.48 13.30 -0.42
N LYS A 132 -42.44 14.17 -0.08
CA LYS A 132 -43.86 13.92 -0.31
C LYS A 132 -44.21 13.82 -1.80
N ASP A 133 -43.60 14.65 -2.63
CA ASP A 133 -43.82 14.65 -4.07
C ASP A 133 -43.15 13.46 -4.77
N HIS A 134 -41.91 13.12 -4.37
CA HIS A 134 -41.14 12.05 -5.02
C HIS A 134 -41.41 10.64 -4.47
N LEU A 135 -41.67 10.51 -3.17
CA LEU A 135 -41.84 9.21 -2.49
C LEU A 135 -43.23 9.01 -1.91
N HIS A 136 -44.14 9.98 -2.05
CA HIS A 136 -45.50 9.94 -1.49
C HIS A 136 -45.50 9.68 0.03
N LEU A 137 -44.47 10.20 0.72
CA LEU A 137 -44.23 9.99 2.14
C LEU A 137 -44.19 11.33 2.88
N ASP A 138 -45.09 11.51 3.86
CA ASP A 138 -45.12 12.73 4.66
C ASP A 138 -44.24 12.60 5.91
N LEU A 139 -43.01 13.11 5.84
CA LEU A 139 -42.08 13.11 6.97
C LEU A 139 -42.30 14.25 7.97
N GLY A 140 -43.20 15.21 7.69
CA GLY A 140 -43.45 16.38 8.55
C GLY A 140 -44.40 16.13 9.72
N LEU A 141 -44.98 14.94 9.82
CA LEU A 141 -45.90 14.56 10.89
C LEU A 141 -45.17 14.49 12.25
N ARG A 142 -45.59 15.35 13.19
CA ARG A 142 -45.07 15.39 14.56
C ARG A 142 -45.92 14.47 15.46
N HIS A 143 -45.25 13.71 16.32
CA HIS A 143 -45.88 12.78 17.26
C HIS A 143 -45.74 13.26 18.72
N PRO A 144 -46.68 12.91 19.61
CA PRO A 144 -46.48 13.15 21.04
C PRO A 144 -45.28 12.34 21.56
N PRO A 145 -44.62 12.81 22.65
CA PRO A 145 -43.48 12.10 23.23
C PRO A 145 -43.82 10.65 23.56
N ALA A 146 -42.94 9.74 23.14
CA ALA A 146 -43.15 8.31 23.29
C ALA A 146 -43.16 7.90 24.76
N SER A 147 -44.12 7.04 25.14
CA SER A 147 -44.11 6.37 26.44
C SER A 147 -43.18 5.17 26.37
N VAL A 148 -42.11 5.19 27.17
CA VAL A 148 -41.09 4.13 27.21
C VAL A 148 -41.03 3.54 28.61
N ARG A 149 -41.20 2.22 28.72
CA ARG A 149 -41.12 1.50 30.00
C ARG A 149 -40.48 0.13 29.83
N LEU A 150 -39.65 -0.27 30.79
CA LEU A 150 -39.19 -1.66 30.93
C LEU A 150 -40.33 -2.46 31.58
N LEU A 151 -40.83 -3.50 30.90
CA LEU A 151 -41.87 -4.39 31.46
C LEU A 151 -41.27 -5.42 32.41
N ASP A 152 -40.07 -5.91 32.08
CA ASP A 152 -39.23 -6.79 32.89
C ASP A 152 -37.74 -6.52 32.56
N HIS A 153 -36.80 -7.33 33.07
CA HIS A 153 -35.37 -7.16 32.82
C HIS A 153 -34.94 -7.22 31.34
N ASP A 154 -35.72 -7.88 30.48
CA ASP A 154 -35.36 -8.19 29.09
C ASP A 154 -36.33 -7.61 28.06
N VAL A 155 -37.47 -7.03 28.45
CA VAL A 155 -38.50 -6.51 27.54
C VAL A 155 -38.73 -5.01 27.73
N LEU A 156 -38.47 -4.25 26.67
CA LEU A 156 -38.77 -2.82 26.57
C LEU A 156 -40.10 -2.62 25.84
N GLN A 157 -40.95 -1.73 26.32
CA GLN A 157 -42.16 -1.28 25.63
C GLN A 157 -42.07 0.19 25.27
N VAL A 158 -42.38 0.51 24.00
CA VAL A 158 -42.41 1.86 23.43
C VAL A 158 -43.76 2.06 22.76
N ASN A 159 -44.57 3.00 23.24
CA ASN A 159 -45.91 3.32 22.69
C ASN A 159 -46.88 2.12 22.59
N GLY A 160 -46.68 1.09 23.41
CA GLY A 160 -47.47 -0.15 23.40
C GLY A 160 -46.79 -1.31 22.70
N ASP A 161 -45.86 -1.04 21.78
CA ASP A 161 -45.08 -2.07 21.07
C ASP A 161 -43.91 -2.56 21.92
N THR A 162 -43.61 -3.86 21.87
CA THR A 162 -42.57 -4.47 22.72
C THR A 162 -41.40 -4.99 21.91
N ILE A 163 -40.18 -4.81 22.45
CA ILE A 163 -38.94 -5.39 21.93
C ILE A 163 -38.19 -6.11 23.06
N ARG A 164 -37.67 -7.32 22.78
CA ARG A 164 -36.99 -8.18 23.77
C ARG A 164 -35.50 -8.26 23.48
N LYS A 165 -34.67 -8.37 24.53
CA LYS A 165 -33.23 -8.60 24.42
C LYS A 165 -32.92 -9.96 23.76
N PRO A 166 -31.86 -10.07 22.94
CA PRO A 166 -30.94 -9.00 22.61
C PRO A 166 -31.54 -7.99 21.63
N PHE A 167 -31.33 -6.69 21.91
CA PHE A 167 -31.71 -5.60 21.02
C PHE A 167 -30.58 -4.57 20.93
N VAL A 168 -30.58 -3.81 19.84
CA VAL A 168 -29.65 -2.73 19.56
C VAL A 168 -30.35 -1.40 19.77
N GLU A 169 -29.72 -0.49 20.50
CA GLU A 169 -30.17 0.88 20.72
C GLU A 169 -29.27 1.84 19.94
N LYS A 170 -29.86 2.56 18.99
CA LYS A 170 -29.19 3.57 18.17
C LYS A 170 -29.71 4.96 18.51
N PRO A 171 -28.84 5.96 18.73
CA PRO A 171 -29.27 7.37 18.75
C PRO A 171 -30.01 7.71 17.46
N VAL A 172 -31.04 8.56 17.50
CA VAL A 172 -31.77 8.97 16.28
C VAL A 172 -30.88 9.74 15.29
N SER A 173 -29.82 10.39 15.77
CA SER A 173 -28.82 11.03 14.91
C SER A 173 -27.99 9.97 14.17
N GLY A 174 -27.90 10.10 12.84
CA GLY A 174 -27.03 9.30 11.98
C GLY A 174 -25.54 9.51 12.25
N GLU A 175 -25.17 10.70 12.74
CA GLU A 175 -23.79 11.10 13.04
C GLU A 175 -23.32 10.63 14.44
N ASP A 176 -24.26 10.30 15.33
CA ASP A 176 -23.93 9.70 16.62
C ASP A 176 -23.77 8.18 16.47
N HIS A 177 -22.55 7.71 16.73
CA HIS A 177 -22.16 6.31 16.61
C HIS A 177 -22.10 5.58 17.96
N ASN A 178 -22.61 6.18 19.05
CA ASN A 178 -22.70 5.56 20.37
C ASN A 178 -23.85 4.56 20.44
N ILE A 179 -23.69 3.43 19.75
CA ILE A 179 -24.67 2.36 19.63
C ILE A 179 -24.48 1.38 20.79
N HIS A 180 -25.55 0.99 21.46
CA HIS A 180 -25.49 0.01 22.54
C HIS A 180 -26.21 -1.28 22.15
N ILE A 181 -25.69 -2.41 22.63
CA ILE A 181 -26.32 -3.73 22.48
C ILE A 181 -26.56 -4.27 23.88
N TYR A 182 -27.79 -4.68 24.18
CA TYR A 182 -28.14 -5.22 25.49
C TYR A 182 -28.38 -6.72 25.36
N PHE A 183 -27.72 -7.51 26.21
CA PHE A 183 -27.86 -8.97 26.20
C PHE A 183 -28.89 -9.44 27.24
N PRO A 184 -29.64 -10.52 26.95
CA PRO A 184 -30.63 -11.03 27.88
C PRO A 184 -29.96 -11.61 29.14
N ALA A 185 -30.67 -11.58 30.26
CA ALA A 185 -30.18 -12.13 31.53
C ALA A 185 -29.75 -13.61 31.40
N GLU A 186 -30.47 -14.40 30.59
CA GLU A 186 -30.17 -15.80 30.31
C GLU A 186 -28.79 -16.03 29.65
N ARG A 187 -28.23 -15.02 28.98
CA ARG A 187 -26.89 -15.07 28.36
C ARG A 187 -25.81 -14.37 29.20
N GLY A 188 -26.07 -14.16 30.49
CA GLY A 188 -25.14 -13.50 31.43
C GLY A 188 -25.37 -12.00 31.59
N GLY A 189 -26.35 -11.42 30.90
CA GLY A 189 -26.69 -10.00 31.02
C GLY A 189 -25.59 -9.05 30.50
N GLY A 190 -25.63 -7.80 30.97
CA GLY A 190 -24.75 -6.74 30.51
C GLY A 190 -25.01 -6.31 29.06
N GLY A 191 -24.04 -5.61 28.49
CA GLY A 191 -24.18 -5.05 27.15
C GLY A 191 -22.85 -4.71 26.52
N ARG A 192 -22.89 -4.24 25.27
CA ARG A 192 -21.72 -3.84 24.50
C ARG A 192 -21.90 -2.42 23.99
N ARG A 193 -20.91 -1.57 24.24
CA ARG A 193 -20.86 -0.18 23.78
C ARG A 193 -20.04 -0.11 22.52
N LEU A 194 -20.67 0.22 21.40
CA LEU A 194 -19.99 0.49 20.14
C LEU A 194 -19.66 1.98 20.10
N PHE A 195 -18.52 2.30 19.51
CA PHE A 195 -18.07 3.68 19.35
C PHE A 195 -17.30 3.83 18.04
N ARG A 196 -17.14 5.07 17.58
CA ARG A 196 -16.31 5.37 16.42
C ARG A 196 -14.90 4.87 16.70
N LYS A 197 -14.36 4.06 15.79
CA LYS A 197 -13.10 3.31 15.97
C LYS A 197 -11.98 4.17 16.54
N VAL A 198 -11.42 3.72 17.67
CA VAL A 198 -10.22 4.30 18.30
C VAL A 198 -9.14 3.22 18.32
N GLY A 199 -8.03 3.45 17.63
CA GLY A 199 -6.99 2.43 17.45
C GLY A 199 -7.54 1.14 16.81
N ASN A 200 -7.38 0.01 17.50
CA ASN A 200 -7.91 -1.30 17.07
C ASN A 200 -9.22 -1.69 17.76
N LYS A 201 -9.90 -0.77 18.45
CA LYS A 201 -11.19 -1.05 19.07
C LYS A 201 -12.35 -0.36 18.36
N SER A 202 -13.47 -1.06 18.25
CA SER A 202 -14.75 -0.57 17.74
C SER A 202 -15.91 -0.81 18.71
N SER A 203 -15.69 -1.56 19.78
CA SER A 203 -16.65 -1.74 20.87
C SER A 203 -15.97 -2.27 22.13
N GLU A 204 -16.66 -2.19 23.26
CA GLU A 204 -16.26 -2.81 24.53
C GLU A 204 -17.45 -3.44 25.24
N PHE A 205 -17.22 -4.58 25.90
CA PHE A 205 -18.24 -5.22 26.72
C PHE A 205 -18.28 -4.56 28.10
N ASP A 206 -19.48 -4.26 28.57
CA ASP A 206 -19.76 -3.64 29.86
C ASP A 206 -20.77 -4.54 30.63
N PRO A 207 -20.31 -5.28 31.65
CA PRO A 207 -21.18 -6.13 32.46
C PRO A 207 -22.29 -5.36 33.19
N SER A 208 -22.10 -4.05 33.43
CA SER A 208 -23.05 -3.19 34.14
C SER A 208 -24.11 -2.56 33.23
N LEU A 209 -23.96 -2.70 31.90
CA LEU A 209 -24.89 -2.13 30.92
C LEU A 209 -26.17 -2.97 30.80
N VAL A 210 -27.13 -2.76 31.70
CA VAL A 210 -28.36 -3.56 31.76
C VAL A 210 -29.59 -2.76 31.32
N GLU A 211 -29.66 -1.47 31.64
CA GLU A 211 -30.81 -0.61 31.33
C GLU A 211 -30.54 0.30 30.12
N PRO A 212 -31.53 0.50 29.24
CA PRO A 212 -31.40 1.40 28.09
C PRO A 212 -31.37 2.87 28.51
N ARG A 213 -30.86 3.72 27.62
CA ARG A 213 -30.79 5.17 27.85
C ARG A 213 -32.18 5.81 27.72
N MET A 214 -32.45 6.76 28.62
CA MET A 214 -33.77 7.42 28.74
C MET A 214 -33.71 8.93 28.52
N ASP A 215 -32.53 9.49 28.29
CA ASP A 215 -32.18 10.91 28.22
C ASP A 215 -32.28 11.53 26.81
N GLY A 216 -32.66 10.75 25.79
CA GLY A 216 -32.73 11.20 24.40
C GLY A 216 -33.70 10.36 23.57
N SER A 217 -33.82 10.65 22.27
CA SER A 217 -34.60 9.81 21.35
C SER A 217 -33.72 8.70 20.79
N TYR A 218 -34.27 7.48 20.71
CA TYR A 218 -33.54 6.29 20.29
C TYR A 218 -34.38 5.39 19.38
N VAL A 219 -33.72 4.70 18.45
CA VAL A 219 -34.28 3.57 17.70
C VAL A 219 -33.82 2.29 18.37
N TYR A 220 -34.77 1.43 18.75
CA TYR A 220 -34.49 0.10 19.28
C TYR A 220 -34.82 -0.93 18.20
N GLU A 221 -33.83 -1.69 17.75
CA GLU A 221 -34.00 -2.70 16.70
C GLU A 221 -33.59 -4.09 17.20
N SER A 222 -34.21 -5.12 16.64
CA SER A 222 -33.94 -6.51 17.03
C SER A 222 -32.50 -6.86 16.69
N PHE A 223 -31.77 -7.47 17.63
CA PHE A 223 -30.43 -7.96 17.34
C PHE A 223 -30.51 -9.17 16.40
N MET A 224 -29.77 -9.08 15.30
CA MET A 224 -29.79 -10.07 14.23
C MET A 224 -28.61 -11.04 14.42
N ASP A 225 -28.90 -12.32 14.70
CA ASP A 225 -27.88 -13.36 14.87
C ASP A 225 -27.35 -13.80 13.50
N VAL A 226 -26.12 -13.40 13.17
CA VAL A 226 -25.50 -13.56 11.86
C VAL A 226 -24.56 -14.77 11.86
N ASP A 227 -24.75 -15.68 10.90
CA ASP A 227 -24.10 -17.01 10.88
C ASP A 227 -22.54 -16.95 10.88
N ASN A 228 -21.95 -15.87 10.35
CA ASN A 228 -20.49 -15.68 10.27
C ASN A 228 -19.95 -14.51 11.11
N ALA A 229 -20.79 -13.80 11.88
CA ALA A 229 -20.41 -12.60 12.63
C ALA A 229 -19.70 -11.52 11.78
N GLU A 230 -20.18 -11.31 10.55
CA GLU A 230 -19.67 -10.33 9.59
C GLU A 230 -20.74 -9.31 9.19
N ASP A 231 -20.33 -8.05 9.04
CA ASP A 231 -21.15 -7.00 8.44
C ASP A 231 -20.81 -6.90 6.95
N ILE A 232 -21.82 -6.77 6.08
CA ILE A 232 -21.61 -6.50 4.65
C ILE A 232 -21.71 -5.00 4.41
N LYS A 233 -20.67 -4.42 3.82
CA LYS A 233 -20.69 -3.05 3.31
C LYS A 233 -20.97 -3.07 1.82
N VAL A 234 -21.99 -2.35 1.40
CA VAL A 234 -22.39 -2.22 -0.01
C VAL A 234 -22.14 -0.80 -0.48
N TYR A 235 -21.66 -0.66 -1.71
CA TYR A 235 -21.26 0.58 -2.36
C TYR A 235 -21.89 0.65 -3.75
N THR A 236 -22.85 1.54 -3.93
CA THR A 236 -23.52 1.79 -5.21
C THR A 236 -22.73 2.77 -6.06
N ILE A 237 -22.80 2.58 -7.38
CA ILE A 237 -22.38 3.54 -8.40
C ILE A 237 -23.52 3.62 -9.41
N GLY A 238 -24.42 4.56 -9.15
CA GLY A 238 -25.73 4.62 -9.77
C GLY A 238 -26.63 3.44 -9.38
N PRO A 239 -27.79 3.33 -10.04
CA PRO A 239 -28.75 2.27 -9.80
C PRO A 239 -28.27 0.89 -10.29
N ASP A 240 -27.34 0.85 -11.25
CA ASP A 240 -27.05 -0.36 -12.03
C ASP A 240 -25.84 -1.16 -11.53
N PHE A 241 -24.98 -0.53 -10.72
CA PHE A 241 -23.78 -1.17 -10.19
C PHE A 241 -23.70 -1.06 -8.67
N ALA A 242 -23.42 -2.19 -8.02
CA ALA A 242 -23.11 -2.23 -6.60
C ALA A 242 -21.95 -3.19 -6.33
N TYR A 243 -20.99 -2.73 -5.53
CA TYR A 243 -19.88 -3.53 -5.02
C TYR A 243 -20.13 -3.84 -3.55
N ALA A 244 -19.73 -5.02 -3.08
CA ALA A 244 -19.87 -5.39 -1.68
C ALA A 244 -18.65 -6.09 -1.10
N GLU A 245 -18.39 -5.84 0.18
CA GLU A 245 -17.31 -6.46 0.93
C GLU A 245 -17.75 -6.76 2.37
N THR A 246 -17.30 -7.87 2.93
CA THR A 246 -17.52 -8.22 4.33
C THR A 246 -16.40 -7.69 5.21
N ARG A 247 -16.75 -7.41 6.47
CA ARG A 247 -15.81 -7.10 7.55
C ARG A 247 -16.27 -7.79 8.83
N LYS A 248 -15.34 -8.01 9.75
CA LYS A 248 -15.68 -8.51 11.09
C LYS A 248 -16.64 -7.55 11.79
N SER A 249 -17.74 -8.08 12.30
CA SER A 249 -18.72 -7.27 13.02
C SER A 249 -18.13 -6.73 14.33
N PRO A 250 -18.41 -5.47 14.70
CA PRO A 250 -17.93 -4.89 15.96
C PRO A 250 -18.54 -5.58 17.20
N VAL A 251 -19.55 -6.43 17.04
CA VAL A 251 -20.31 -7.07 18.13
C VAL A 251 -19.61 -8.29 18.74
N VAL A 252 -18.55 -8.81 18.08
CA VAL A 252 -17.83 -10.02 18.50
C VAL A 252 -16.98 -9.76 19.75
N ASP A 253 -15.82 -9.13 19.57
CA ASP A 253 -14.88 -8.79 20.65
C ASP A 253 -14.50 -7.30 20.66
N GLY A 254 -14.95 -6.55 19.65
CA GLY A 254 -14.58 -5.15 19.45
C GLY A 254 -13.20 -4.92 18.85
N LEU A 255 -12.42 -5.97 18.56
CA LEU A 255 -11.09 -5.86 17.96
C LEU A 255 -11.16 -5.80 16.42
N VAL A 256 -10.62 -4.72 15.87
CA VAL A 256 -10.51 -4.46 14.44
C VAL A 256 -9.25 -5.14 13.90
N LYS A 257 -9.43 -6.10 12.99
CA LYS A 257 -8.31 -6.74 12.30
C LYS A 257 -7.81 -5.83 11.19
N ARG A 258 -6.52 -5.50 11.20
CA ARG A 258 -5.89 -4.64 10.19
C ARG A 258 -4.89 -5.41 9.33
N ASN A 259 -4.84 -5.02 8.07
CA ASN A 259 -3.85 -5.38 7.08
C ASN A 259 -2.58 -4.53 7.30
N PRO A 260 -1.53 -4.76 6.50
CA PRO A 260 -0.20 -4.14 6.62
C PRO A 260 -0.22 -2.63 6.37
N ASP A 261 -1.14 -2.16 5.51
CA ASP A 261 -1.37 -0.74 5.26
C ASP A 261 -2.11 -0.05 6.42
N GLY A 262 -2.30 -0.75 7.55
CA GLY A 262 -3.14 -0.31 8.66
C GLY A 262 -4.62 -0.21 8.32
N LYS A 263 -5.09 -0.77 7.19
CA LYS A 263 -6.51 -0.78 6.82
C LYS A 263 -7.20 -1.98 7.42
N GLU A 264 -8.47 -1.83 7.79
CA GLU A 264 -9.28 -2.97 8.22
C GLU A 264 -9.32 -4.04 7.13
N ILE A 265 -9.18 -5.32 7.52
CA ILE A 265 -9.27 -6.45 6.59
C ILE A 265 -10.71 -6.58 6.11
N ARG A 266 -10.87 -6.69 4.79
CA ARG A 266 -12.17 -6.84 4.12
C ARG A 266 -12.07 -7.93 3.06
N TYR A 267 -13.18 -8.62 2.80
CA TYR A 267 -13.25 -9.66 1.79
C TYR A 267 -14.36 -9.32 0.80
N VAL A 268 -14.08 -9.42 -0.50
CA VAL A 268 -15.09 -9.18 -1.54
C VAL A 268 -16.21 -10.21 -1.39
N THR A 269 -17.46 -9.77 -1.42
CA THR A 269 -18.64 -10.65 -1.44
C THR A 269 -19.53 -10.31 -2.62
N GLN A 270 -20.15 -11.33 -3.20
CA GLN A 270 -21.16 -11.14 -4.25
C GLN A 270 -22.51 -10.78 -3.63
N LEU A 271 -23.28 -9.92 -4.29
CA LEU A 271 -24.66 -9.60 -3.94
C LEU A 271 -25.65 -10.52 -4.66
N SER A 272 -26.67 -10.98 -3.95
CA SER A 272 -27.82 -11.67 -4.54
C SER A 272 -28.62 -10.74 -5.47
N SER A 273 -29.53 -11.28 -6.27
CA SER A 273 -30.45 -10.48 -7.09
C SER A 273 -31.33 -9.57 -6.22
N GLU A 274 -31.79 -10.06 -5.07
CA GLU A 274 -32.58 -9.28 -4.12
C GLU A 274 -31.77 -8.14 -3.53
N GLU A 275 -30.52 -8.38 -3.12
CA GLU A 275 -29.65 -7.36 -2.55
C GLU A 275 -29.24 -6.30 -3.59
N ARG A 276 -29.08 -6.68 -4.86
CA ARG A 276 -28.85 -5.73 -5.96
C ARG A 276 -30.07 -4.83 -6.19
N GLU A 277 -31.27 -5.40 -6.12
CA GLU A 277 -32.50 -4.61 -6.21
C GLU A 277 -32.67 -3.68 -5.01
N MET A 278 -32.28 -4.12 -3.79
CA MET A 278 -32.22 -3.24 -2.62
C MET A 278 -31.24 -2.07 -2.85
N ALA A 279 -30.05 -2.36 -3.38
CA ALA A 279 -29.03 -1.34 -3.69
C ALA A 279 -29.54 -0.32 -4.72
N ARG A 280 -30.20 -0.80 -5.79
CA ARG A 280 -30.84 0.04 -6.81
C ARG A 280 -31.89 0.98 -6.20
N LYS A 281 -32.79 0.43 -5.37
CA LYS A 281 -33.83 1.19 -4.68
C LYS A 281 -33.23 2.25 -3.75
N ILE A 282 -32.20 1.91 -2.98
CA ILE A 282 -31.51 2.85 -2.08
C ILE A 282 -30.90 4.01 -2.89
N SER A 283 -30.16 3.73 -3.97
CA SER A 283 -29.56 4.78 -4.79
C SER A 283 -30.61 5.76 -5.34
N LEU A 284 -31.74 5.24 -5.83
CA LEU A 284 -32.83 6.05 -6.39
C LEU A 284 -33.61 6.81 -5.31
N SER A 285 -34.03 6.14 -4.22
CA SER A 285 -34.86 6.75 -3.17
C SER A 285 -34.14 7.84 -2.40
N PHE A 286 -32.83 7.71 -2.18
CA PHE A 286 -32.02 8.74 -1.52
C PHE A 286 -31.36 9.71 -2.51
N LYS A 287 -31.56 9.52 -3.83
CA LYS A 287 -30.90 10.29 -4.90
C LYS A 287 -29.38 10.40 -4.74
N GLN A 288 -28.77 9.32 -4.26
CA GLN A 288 -27.32 9.23 -4.06
C GLN A 288 -26.77 8.27 -5.12
N PHE A 289 -26.15 8.80 -6.17
CA PHE A 289 -25.53 7.98 -7.22
C PHE A 289 -24.38 7.18 -6.63
N ILE A 290 -23.51 7.79 -5.82
CA ILE A 290 -22.53 7.08 -5.01
C ILE A 290 -23.05 6.99 -3.58
N CYS A 291 -23.44 5.79 -3.15
CA CYS A 291 -24.01 5.56 -1.82
C CYS A 291 -23.46 4.30 -1.17
N GLY A 292 -23.01 4.40 0.08
CA GLY A 292 -22.60 3.30 0.93
C GLY A 292 -23.65 2.96 1.98
N PHE A 293 -23.95 1.68 2.17
CA PHE A 293 -24.87 1.21 3.21
C PHE A 293 -24.42 -0.14 3.79
N ASP A 294 -24.91 -0.47 5.00
CA ASP A 294 -24.55 -1.67 5.74
C ASP A 294 -25.72 -2.66 5.73
N LEU A 295 -25.40 -3.94 5.55
CA LEU A 295 -26.35 -5.03 5.37
C LEU A 295 -25.93 -6.25 6.22
N LEU A 296 -26.92 -6.95 6.78
CA LEU A 296 -26.74 -8.22 7.48
C LEU A 296 -27.48 -9.34 6.74
N ARG A 297 -26.83 -10.49 6.58
CA ARG A 297 -27.45 -11.74 6.10
C ARG A 297 -27.80 -12.62 7.29
N VAL A 298 -29.08 -12.95 7.43
CA VAL A 298 -29.58 -13.87 8.44
C VAL A 298 -30.35 -14.98 7.74
N LYS A 299 -29.76 -16.18 7.74
CA LYS A 299 -30.30 -17.32 6.97
C LYS A 299 -30.46 -16.91 5.50
N ASP A 300 -31.66 -17.07 4.94
CA ASP A 300 -31.98 -16.77 3.54
C ASP A 300 -32.48 -15.34 3.31
N LYS A 301 -32.31 -14.41 4.28
CA LYS A 301 -32.81 -13.02 4.17
C LYS A 301 -31.71 -12.00 4.45
N SER A 302 -31.86 -10.84 3.83
CA SER A 302 -30.95 -9.70 3.98
C SER A 302 -31.68 -8.47 4.52
N TYR A 303 -31.03 -7.78 5.45
CA TYR A 303 -31.58 -6.61 6.15
C TYR A 303 -30.60 -5.45 6.13
N VAL A 304 -31.07 -4.27 5.72
CA VAL A 304 -30.29 -3.03 5.74
C VAL A 304 -30.33 -2.45 7.14
N ILE A 305 -29.16 -2.14 7.70
CA ILE A 305 -29.02 -1.65 9.09
C ILE A 305 -28.53 -0.20 9.19
N ASP A 306 -27.94 0.33 8.12
CA ASP A 306 -27.47 1.73 8.08
C ASP A 306 -27.30 2.22 6.63
N VAL A 307 -27.58 3.49 6.36
CA VAL A 307 -27.36 4.14 5.04
C VAL A 307 -26.51 5.39 5.28
N ASN A 308 -25.29 5.40 4.74
CA ASN A 308 -24.28 6.41 5.07
C ASN A 308 -24.17 7.55 4.03
N GLY A 309 -24.79 7.41 2.86
CA GLY A 309 -24.55 8.34 1.74
C GLY A 309 -23.17 8.15 1.11
N TRP A 310 -22.47 9.23 0.80
CA TRP A 310 -21.23 9.19 0.02
C TRP A 310 -20.14 8.28 0.62
N SER A 311 -19.74 7.24 -0.11
CA SER A 311 -18.69 6.33 0.32
C SER A 311 -18.00 5.63 -0.85
N PHE A 312 -16.68 5.53 -0.79
CA PHE A 312 -15.87 4.78 -1.77
C PHE A 312 -15.24 3.53 -1.16
N VAL A 313 -15.07 2.52 -2.01
CA VAL A 313 -14.22 1.36 -1.75
C VAL A 313 -12.76 1.80 -1.72
N LYS A 314 -11.94 1.12 -0.91
CA LYS A 314 -10.54 1.49 -0.68
C LYS A 314 -9.60 0.39 -1.19
N GLY A 315 -8.68 0.76 -2.09
CA GLY A 315 -7.62 -0.13 -2.57
C GLY A 315 -8.08 -1.21 -3.54
N ASN A 316 -9.13 -0.95 -4.33
CA ASN A 316 -9.62 -1.87 -5.35
C ASN A 316 -9.64 -1.13 -6.69
N ASP A 317 -8.72 -1.48 -7.60
CA ASP A 317 -8.59 -0.82 -8.90
C ASP A 317 -9.78 -1.10 -9.83
N ASP A 318 -10.30 -2.34 -9.86
CA ASP A 318 -11.51 -2.68 -10.63
C ASP A 318 -12.72 -1.80 -10.25
N TYR A 319 -12.87 -1.49 -8.96
CA TYR A 319 -13.89 -0.57 -8.48
C TYR A 319 -13.62 0.86 -8.96
N TYR A 320 -12.36 1.31 -8.96
CA TYR A 320 -12.00 2.65 -9.43
C TYR A 320 -12.22 2.82 -10.94
N ASP A 321 -11.90 1.80 -11.73
CA ASP A 321 -12.17 1.76 -13.17
C ASP A 321 -13.67 1.89 -13.43
N LYS A 322 -14.46 0.99 -12.84
CA LYS A 322 -15.93 1.01 -13.00
C LYS A 322 -16.57 2.28 -12.49
N CYS A 323 -16.07 2.84 -11.38
CA CYS A 323 -16.57 4.10 -10.84
C CYS A 323 -16.30 5.26 -11.80
N ALA A 324 -15.08 5.36 -12.34
CA ALA A 324 -14.70 6.39 -13.28
C ALA A 324 -15.49 6.28 -14.59
N GLU A 325 -15.63 5.07 -15.14
CA GLU A 325 -16.44 4.81 -16.34
C GLU A 325 -17.91 5.19 -16.15
N SER A 326 -18.52 4.75 -15.05
CA SER A 326 -19.94 5.01 -14.75
C SER A 326 -20.20 6.50 -14.48
N LEU A 327 -19.30 7.17 -13.73
CA LEU A 327 -19.37 8.61 -13.52
C LEU A 327 -19.22 9.36 -14.85
N ALA A 328 -18.27 8.97 -15.70
CA ALA A 328 -18.08 9.59 -17.00
C ALA A 328 -19.30 9.41 -17.91
N HIS A 329 -19.91 8.22 -17.89
CA HIS A 329 -21.17 7.97 -18.58
C HIS A 329 -22.31 8.85 -18.03
N PHE A 330 -22.47 8.93 -16.70
CA PHE A 330 -23.44 9.81 -16.05
C PHE A 330 -23.24 11.27 -16.49
N CYS A 331 -22.01 11.79 -16.40
CA CYS A 331 -21.67 13.15 -16.81
C CYS A 331 -22.02 13.39 -18.29
N ARG A 332 -21.68 12.47 -19.20
CA ARG A 332 -21.99 12.59 -20.63
C ARG A 332 -23.49 12.51 -20.92
N SER A 333 -24.22 11.65 -20.23
CA SER A 333 -25.67 11.49 -20.44
C SER A 333 -26.47 12.70 -19.97
N GLN A 334 -26.05 13.36 -18.88
CA GLN A 334 -26.76 14.49 -18.29
C GLN A 334 -26.32 15.85 -18.85
N SER A 335 -25.13 15.94 -19.48
CA SER A 335 -24.59 17.20 -20.02
C SER A 335 -25.23 17.68 -21.34
N VAL A 336 -26.26 16.99 -21.84
CA VAL A 336 -26.96 17.35 -23.09
C VAL A 336 -27.96 18.50 -22.90
N ALA A 337 -28.33 18.85 -21.67
CA ALA A 337 -29.22 19.98 -21.39
C ALA A 337 -28.45 21.27 -21.07
N ARG A 338 -27.83 21.91 -22.08
CA ARG A 338 -27.41 23.32 -21.95
C ARG A 338 -28.59 24.24 -22.31
N PRO A 339 -29.09 25.10 -21.41
CA PRO A 339 -29.58 26.40 -21.85
C PRO A 339 -28.41 27.06 -22.60
N LEU A 340 -28.64 27.53 -23.82
CA LEU A 340 -27.65 28.34 -24.53
C LEU A 340 -27.25 29.49 -23.61
N ARG A 341 -26.01 29.46 -23.09
CA ARG A 341 -25.43 30.61 -22.38
C ARG A 341 -25.54 31.80 -23.32
N THR A 342 -26.09 32.91 -22.85
CA THR A 342 -26.10 34.14 -23.65
C THR A 342 -24.65 34.56 -23.92
N ALA A 343 -24.40 35.28 -25.02
CA ALA A 343 -23.05 35.76 -25.35
C ALA A 343 -22.42 36.56 -24.19
N SER A 344 -23.24 37.22 -23.36
CA SER A 344 -22.83 37.88 -22.12
C SER A 344 -22.28 36.91 -21.06
N GLU A 345 -22.93 35.76 -20.85
CA GLU A 345 -22.50 34.75 -19.86
C GLU A 345 -21.26 33.97 -20.31
N LEU A 346 -21.02 33.85 -21.61
CA LEU A 346 -19.79 33.25 -22.16
C LEU A 346 -18.59 34.19 -22.03
N VAL A 347 -18.81 35.50 -22.15
CA VAL A 347 -17.78 36.52 -21.91
C VAL A 347 -17.46 36.61 -20.41
N HIS A 348 -18.47 36.61 -19.54
CA HIS A 348 -18.26 36.57 -18.07
C HIS A 348 -17.66 35.25 -17.57
N ALA A 349 -18.01 34.09 -18.15
CA ALA A 349 -17.46 32.80 -17.71
C ALA A 349 -15.96 32.61 -18.02
N ASN A 350 -15.43 33.29 -19.04
CA ASN A 350 -13.99 33.29 -19.34
C ASN A 350 -13.22 34.32 -18.51
N ASP A 351 -13.86 35.43 -18.11
CA ASP A 351 -13.24 36.50 -17.30
C ASP A 351 -13.36 36.29 -15.77
N GLU A 352 -14.26 35.42 -15.28
CA GLU A 352 -14.54 35.24 -13.83
C GLU A 352 -14.22 33.84 -13.27
N THR A 353 -13.11 33.21 -13.68
CA THR A 353 -12.63 32.00 -12.96
C THR A 353 -11.80 32.40 -11.74
N SER A 354 -12.51 32.89 -10.70
CA SER A 354 -12.02 33.18 -9.34
C SER A 354 -11.60 31.90 -8.58
N SER A 355 -11.03 30.90 -9.26
CA SER A 355 -10.59 29.65 -8.65
C SER A 355 -9.15 29.76 -8.17
N TRP A 356 -8.92 29.42 -6.90
CA TRP A 356 -7.57 29.29 -6.35
C TRP A 356 -6.84 28.12 -7.02
N VAL A 357 -5.68 28.39 -7.63
CA VAL A 357 -4.85 27.38 -8.30
C VAL A 357 -3.56 27.18 -7.53
N LEU A 358 -3.13 25.93 -7.36
CA LEU A 358 -1.85 25.61 -6.73
C LEU A 358 -0.69 26.12 -7.60
N LYS A 359 0.13 27.03 -7.08
CA LYS A 359 1.31 27.61 -7.74
C LYS A 359 2.61 26.97 -7.31
N ALA A 360 2.73 26.60 -6.03
CA ALA A 360 3.93 26.02 -5.49
C ALA A 360 3.60 24.89 -4.52
N ASN A 361 4.37 23.81 -4.60
CA ASN A 361 4.45 22.80 -3.54
C ASN A 361 5.92 22.65 -3.14
N VAL A 362 6.25 23.10 -1.93
CA VAL A 362 7.58 22.92 -1.35
C VAL A 362 7.45 21.95 -0.19
N THR A 363 8.07 20.76 -0.29
CA THR A 363 7.92 19.72 0.73
C THR A 363 9.28 19.24 1.25
N VAL A 364 9.41 19.16 2.58
CA VAL A 364 10.57 18.58 3.26
C VAL A 364 10.17 17.22 3.82
N PHE A 365 10.84 16.16 3.39
CA PHE A 365 10.66 14.78 3.79
C PHE A 365 11.77 14.30 4.73
N ARG A 366 11.39 13.56 5.77
CA ARG A 366 12.30 12.62 6.43
C ARG A 366 12.52 11.41 5.52
N HIS A 367 13.70 10.79 5.57
CA HIS A 367 13.96 9.52 4.92
C HIS A 367 13.01 8.38 5.37
N GLY A 368 12.96 7.30 4.57
CA GLY A 368 12.17 6.10 4.87
C GLY A 368 12.77 5.16 5.91
N ASP A 369 12.07 4.06 6.16
CA ASP A 369 12.43 3.05 7.16
C ASP A 369 13.89 2.55 7.07
N ARG A 370 14.46 2.20 8.22
CA ARG A 370 15.86 1.77 8.30
C ARG A 370 16.12 0.81 9.46
N THR A 371 17.22 0.08 9.40
CA THR A 371 17.64 -0.77 10.52
C THR A 371 18.02 0.05 11.76
N PRO A 372 17.94 -0.50 12.98
CA PRO A 372 18.38 0.19 14.18
C PRO A 372 19.87 0.53 14.06
N LYS A 373 20.21 1.76 14.41
CA LYS A 373 21.59 2.23 14.35
C LYS A 373 22.27 1.99 15.69
N GLN A 374 23.39 1.28 15.66
CA GLN A 374 24.21 1.01 16.83
C GLN A 374 25.46 1.89 16.82
N LYS A 375 25.93 2.26 18.02
CA LYS A 375 27.10 3.10 18.19
C LYS A 375 27.86 2.78 19.48
N ILE A 376 29.17 2.86 19.42
CA ILE A 376 30.08 2.78 20.57
C ILE A 376 30.92 4.05 20.60
N LYS A 377 31.10 4.60 21.80
CA LYS A 377 31.91 5.80 22.04
C LYS A 377 33.08 5.46 22.96
N ARG A 378 34.27 5.93 22.62
CA ARG A 378 35.47 5.91 23.47
C ARG A 378 36.17 7.27 23.39
N SER A 379 36.68 7.75 24.52
CA SER A 379 37.36 9.05 24.59
C SER A 379 38.79 8.85 25.05
N PHE A 380 39.73 9.45 24.33
CA PHE A 380 41.17 9.32 24.54
C PHE A 380 41.73 10.69 24.90
N LYS A 381 42.39 10.84 26.05
CA LYS A 381 42.98 12.13 26.44
C LYS A 381 44.26 12.36 25.65
N ALA A 382 44.39 13.53 25.04
CA ALA A 382 45.52 13.82 24.16
C ALA A 382 46.88 13.88 24.90
N ASN A 383 46.85 14.10 26.22
CA ASN A 383 48.06 14.15 27.05
C ASN A 383 48.57 12.76 27.45
N ASP A 384 47.80 11.70 27.23
CA ASP A 384 48.21 10.34 27.56
C ASP A 384 49.14 9.82 26.44
N PRO A 385 50.41 9.47 26.72
CA PRO A 385 51.38 9.09 25.68
C PRO A 385 50.92 7.93 24.81
N TRP A 386 50.22 6.95 25.39
CA TRP A 386 49.67 5.80 24.67
C TRP A 386 48.58 6.15 23.66
N SER A 387 47.95 7.34 23.78
CA SER A 387 46.90 7.78 22.85
C SER A 387 47.45 8.41 21.56
N ALA A 388 48.76 8.68 21.49
CA ALA A 388 49.40 9.36 20.36
C ALA A 388 49.04 8.75 18.98
N PRO A 389 49.05 7.42 18.79
CA PRO A 389 48.68 6.81 17.50
C PRO A 389 47.26 7.16 17.03
N ILE A 390 46.33 7.40 17.96
CA ILE A 390 44.93 7.76 17.68
C ILE A 390 44.81 9.26 17.42
N VAL A 391 45.56 10.08 18.17
CA VAL A 391 45.63 11.54 17.96
C VAL A 391 46.24 11.87 16.59
N ASP A 392 47.24 11.11 16.16
CA ASP A 392 47.91 11.27 14.86
C ASP A 392 46.95 11.11 13.67
N LEU A 393 45.87 10.35 13.83
CA LEU A 393 44.83 10.23 12.81
C LEU A 393 44.19 11.57 12.49
N LEU A 394 44.18 12.54 13.42
CA LEU A 394 43.62 13.86 13.14
C LEU A 394 44.42 14.63 12.08
N GLN A 395 45.72 14.34 11.90
CA GLN A 395 46.62 15.11 11.02
C GLN A 395 46.57 16.64 11.26
N GLY A 396 46.29 17.06 12.50
CA GLY A 396 46.13 18.48 12.88
C GLY A 396 44.75 19.08 12.54
N CYS A 397 43.83 18.31 11.97
CA CYS A 397 42.45 18.76 11.75
C CYS A 397 41.73 19.05 13.07
N ARG A 398 41.04 20.20 13.09
CA ARG A 398 40.22 20.63 14.23
C ARG A 398 38.75 20.21 14.10
N GLU A 399 38.37 19.74 12.93
CA GLU A 399 36.99 19.36 12.57
C GLU A 399 36.72 17.87 12.83
N GLU A 400 35.45 17.47 12.82
CA GLU A 400 35.07 16.06 12.93
C GLU A 400 35.45 15.31 11.66
N ILE A 401 36.25 14.25 11.80
CA ILE A 401 36.64 13.38 10.68
C ILE A 401 35.68 12.20 10.60
N ILE A 402 35.17 11.91 9.41
CA ILE A 402 34.32 10.76 9.14
C ILE A 402 35.05 9.77 8.23
N LEU A 403 35.29 8.57 8.75
CA LEU A 403 35.92 7.46 8.04
C LEU A 403 34.87 6.44 7.63
N ARG A 404 34.76 6.17 6.33
CA ARG A 404 33.78 5.21 5.77
C ARG A 404 34.44 4.04 5.05
N SER A 405 35.56 4.29 4.38
CA SER A 405 36.33 3.29 3.63
C SER A 405 37.73 3.07 4.19
N GLN A 406 38.17 3.89 5.16
CA GLN A 406 39.50 3.83 5.77
C GLN A 406 39.45 3.32 7.22
N LEU A 407 38.66 2.28 7.49
CA LEU A 407 38.42 1.79 8.85
C LEU A 407 39.65 1.07 9.43
N GLU A 408 40.49 0.52 8.56
CA GLU A 408 41.74 -0.17 8.89
C GLU A 408 42.75 0.77 9.55
N LEU A 409 42.82 2.04 9.14
CA LEU A 409 43.71 3.04 9.73
C LEU A 409 43.48 3.19 11.24
N VAL A 410 42.22 3.09 11.68
CA VAL A 410 41.85 3.17 13.08
C VAL A 410 42.24 1.89 13.81
N SER A 411 42.02 0.73 13.20
CA SER A 411 42.40 -0.57 13.80
C SER A 411 43.91 -0.65 14.02
N ASP A 412 44.70 -0.21 13.03
CA ASP A 412 46.15 -0.16 13.12
C ASP A 412 46.64 0.83 14.19
N ALA A 413 45.96 1.98 14.33
CA ALA A 413 46.25 2.93 15.40
C ALA A 413 45.98 2.35 16.79
N LEU A 414 44.87 1.63 16.97
CA LEU A 414 44.54 0.97 18.23
C LEU A 414 45.57 -0.12 18.58
N GLN A 415 45.98 -0.95 17.61
CA GLN A 415 47.00 -1.98 17.80
C GLN A 415 48.37 -1.40 18.18
N ARG A 416 48.75 -0.25 17.60
CA ARG A 416 49.98 0.46 17.98
C ARG A 416 49.92 1.07 19.39
N ALA A 417 48.74 1.42 19.88
CA ALA A 417 48.54 1.98 21.23
C ALA A 417 48.59 0.91 22.33
N MET A 418 48.16 -0.33 22.06
CA MET A 418 48.11 -1.43 23.04
C MET A 418 49.43 -1.74 23.77
N PRO A 419 50.60 -1.83 23.11
CA PRO A 419 51.85 -2.16 23.79
C PRO A 419 52.47 -0.97 24.56
N MET A 420 51.85 0.22 24.54
CA MET A 420 52.37 1.41 25.21
C MET A 420 52.06 1.41 26.71
N GLU A 421 52.97 1.94 27.52
CA GLU A 421 52.82 1.97 28.98
C GLU A 421 51.58 2.78 29.41
N GLY A 422 50.74 2.20 30.28
CA GLY A 422 49.52 2.83 30.80
C GLY A 422 48.29 2.74 29.88
N ALA A 423 48.38 2.06 28.74
CA ALA A 423 47.25 1.88 27.82
C ALA A 423 46.13 1.00 28.44
N PRO A 424 44.84 1.35 28.28
CA PRO A 424 43.73 0.52 28.71
C PRO A 424 43.50 -0.62 27.69
N VAL A 425 44.35 -1.65 27.76
CA VAL A 425 44.44 -2.74 26.77
C VAL A 425 43.07 -3.36 26.48
N ALA A 426 42.27 -3.70 27.51
CA ALA A 426 40.96 -4.31 27.32
C ALA A 426 39.97 -3.44 26.52
N ASP A 427 39.98 -2.11 26.74
CA ASP A 427 39.11 -1.18 26.01
C ASP A 427 39.57 -0.99 24.55
N LEU A 428 40.90 -0.98 24.32
CA LEU A 428 41.47 -0.89 22.98
C LEU A 428 41.21 -2.17 22.18
N GLU A 429 41.36 -3.34 22.81
CA GLU A 429 41.09 -4.64 22.21
C GLU A 429 39.61 -4.77 21.85
N PHE A 430 38.72 -4.37 22.75
CA PHE A 430 37.28 -4.35 22.48
C PHE A 430 36.94 -3.45 21.27
N ALA A 431 37.50 -2.24 21.20
CA ALA A 431 37.26 -1.34 20.08
C ALA A 431 37.81 -1.91 18.75
N ALA A 432 39.00 -2.50 18.76
CA ALA A 432 39.60 -3.12 17.58
C ALA A 432 38.80 -4.34 17.10
N ASP A 433 38.38 -5.21 18.02
CA ASP A 433 37.54 -6.37 17.71
C ASP A 433 36.20 -5.97 17.07
N ILE A 434 35.56 -4.92 17.58
CA ILE A 434 34.31 -4.42 16.99
C ILE A 434 34.56 -3.89 15.57
N ILE A 435 35.62 -3.13 15.35
CA ILE A 435 35.93 -2.64 14.00
C ILE A 435 36.15 -3.84 13.07
N GLU A 436 36.93 -4.84 13.48
CA GLU A 436 37.19 -6.03 12.68
C GLU A 436 35.92 -6.81 12.35
N ARG A 437 35.04 -7.02 13.35
CA ARG A 437 33.76 -7.72 13.18
C ARG A 437 32.75 -6.94 12.32
N LYS A 438 32.79 -5.61 12.35
CA LYS A 438 31.75 -4.76 11.73
C LYS A 438 32.22 -4.04 10.46
N LYS A 439 33.52 -3.95 10.15
CA LYS A 439 34.03 -3.18 8.99
C LYS A 439 33.45 -3.60 7.64
N GLN A 440 33.03 -4.86 7.50
CA GLN A 440 32.39 -5.38 6.28
C GLN A 440 30.89 -5.08 6.20
N TYR A 441 30.27 -4.65 7.30
CA TYR A 441 28.85 -4.31 7.31
C TYR A 441 28.61 -2.97 6.62
N PRO A 442 27.59 -2.89 5.72
CA PRO A 442 27.21 -1.64 5.09
C PRO A 442 26.88 -0.54 6.10
N GLY A 443 27.27 0.68 5.74
CA GLY A 443 27.06 1.88 6.56
C GLY A 443 27.99 2.04 7.76
N THR A 444 28.87 1.07 8.01
CA THR A 444 29.86 1.17 9.09
C THR A 444 30.75 2.37 8.87
N LYS A 445 30.87 3.23 9.89
CA LYS A 445 31.70 4.42 9.86
C LYS A 445 32.29 4.72 11.23
N ILE A 446 33.49 5.29 11.23
CA ILE A 446 34.16 5.76 12.45
C ILE A 446 34.23 7.27 12.39
N GLN A 447 33.84 7.94 13.47
CA GLN A 447 33.98 9.38 13.61
C GLN A 447 35.03 9.70 14.65
N LEU A 448 35.98 10.57 14.30
CA LEU A 448 36.98 11.10 15.22
C LEU A 448 36.62 12.55 15.56
N LYS A 449 36.46 12.81 16.85
CA LYS A 449 35.94 14.08 17.36
C LYS A 449 36.96 14.72 18.29
N PRO A 450 37.79 15.66 17.79
CA PRO A 450 38.67 16.42 18.66
C PRO A 450 37.86 17.35 19.57
N THR A 451 38.28 17.48 20.82
CA THR A 451 37.78 18.45 21.78
C THR A 451 38.94 19.32 22.23
N PHE A 452 38.81 20.63 22.08
CA PHE A 452 39.84 21.60 22.47
C PHE A 452 39.40 22.35 23.72
N ASP A 453 40.36 22.65 24.59
CA ASP A 453 40.14 23.46 25.78
C ASP A 453 39.82 24.91 25.38
N LYS A 454 38.70 25.43 25.87
CA LYS A 454 38.22 26.79 25.55
C LYS A 454 39.18 27.90 26.03
N SER A 455 40.05 27.62 26.99
CA SER A 455 40.94 28.61 27.62
C SER A 455 42.31 28.76 26.94
N ASN A 456 42.87 27.66 26.42
CA ASN A 456 44.23 27.62 25.87
C ASN A 456 44.31 27.03 24.45
N ASP A 457 43.15 26.66 23.87
CA ASP A 457 42.99 26.14 22.52
C ASP A 457 43.76 24.84 22.20
N LYS A 458 44.27 24.15 23.23
CA LYS A 458 44.96 22.86 23.09
C LYS A 458 43.97 21.70 23.00
N LEU A 459 44.37 20.66 22.26
CA LEU A 459 43.59 19.42 22.17
C LEU A 459 43.55 18.75 23.54
N GLU A 460 42.35 18.60 24.10
CA GLU A 460 42.12 17.95 25.39
C GLU A 460 41.94 16.44 25.21
N LYS A 461 41.09 16.05 24.25
CA LYS A 461 40.75 14.64 23.98
C LYS A 461 40.25 14.42 22.57
N VAL A 462 40.35 13.18 22.10
CA VAL A 462 39.73 12.69 20.87
C VAL A 462 38.67 11.67 21.24
N GLN A 463 37.42 11.92 20.85
CA GLN A 463 36.34 10.95 21.00
C GLN A 463 36.17 10.17 19.69
N MET A 464 36.38 8.86 19.75
CA MET A 464 36.09 7.93 18.68
C MET A 464 34.67 7.40 18.81
N VAL A 465 33.92 7.43 17.71
CA VAL A 465 32.56 6.88 17.64
C VAL A 465 32.46 5.90 16.48
N ILE A 466 32.39 4.61 16.80
CA ILE A 466 32.16 3.54 15.82
C ILE A 466 30.65 3.39 15.67
N LYS A 467 30.13 3.47 14.43
CA LYS A 467 28.70 3.39 14.13
C LYS A 467 28.46 2.35 13.04
N TRP A 468 27.43 1.52 13.20
CA TRP A 468 26.99 0.56 12.18
C TRP A 468 25.46 0.42 12.22
N GLY A 469 24.89 -0.23 11.19
CA GLY A 469 23.44 -0.25 10.98
C GLY A 469 22.89 1.13 10.57
N GLY A 470 21.58 1.30 10.65
CA GLY A 470 20.93 2.50 10.09
C GLY A 470 20.71 2.42 8.58
N GLU A 471 20.74 1.22 8.02
CA GLU A 471 20.67 0.94 6.59
C GLU A 471 19.25 1.04 6.07
N PHE A 472 19.12 1.55 4.84
CA PHE A 472 17.85 1.67 4.14
C PHE A 472 17.19 0.29 3.98
N SER A 473 15.97 0.13 4.47
CA SER A 473 15.29 -1.16 4.51
C SER A 473 14.52 -1.46 3.21
N HIS A 474 14.06 -2.69 3.06
CA HIS A 474 13.13 -3.04 1.99
C HIS A 474 11.76 -2.36 2.14
N ALA A 475 11.31 -2.10 3.37
CA ALA A 475 10.06 -1.38 3.62
C ALA A 475 10.13 0.08 3.16
N ALA A 476 11.29 0.71 3.29
CA ALA A 476 11.53 2.06 2.85
C ALA A 476 11.39 2.23 1.33
N ARG A 477 11.72 1.18 0.54
CA ARG A 477 11.47 1.15 -0.91
C ARG A 477 9.98 1.30 -1.22
N HIS A 478 9.15 0.55 -0.49
CA HIS A 478 7.69 0.61 -0.65
C HIS A 478 7.15 1.97 -0.20
N GLN A 479 7.61 2.49 0.94
CA GLN A 479 7.22 3.82 1.42
C GLN A 479 7.55 4.93 0.41
N ALA A 480 8.78 4.95 -0.12
CA ALA A 480 9.24 5.94 -1.08
C ALA A 480 8.44 5.89 -2.38
N ARG A 481 8.28 4.69 -2.96
CA ARG A 481 7.54 4.48 -4.21
C ARG A 481 6.07 4.83 -4.06
N ASP A 482 5.42 4.37 -2.98
CA ASP A 482 4.00 4.60 -2.75
C ASP A 482 3.72 6.10 -2.52
N TYR A 483 4.57 6.79 -1.76
CA TYR A 483 4.43 8.24 -1.56
C TYR A 483 4.63 8.99 -2.89
N GLY A 484 5.70 8.71 -3.63
CA GLY A 484 5.98 9.35 -4.91
C GLY A 484 4.83 9.18 -5.91
N THR A 485 4.28 7.96 -5.99
CA THR A 485 3.13 7.65 -6.86
C THR A 485 1.87 8.42 -6.44
N ASN A 486 1.57 8.47 -5.13
CA ASN A 486 0.37 9.19 -4.66
C ASN A 486 0.52 10.71 -4.84
N MET A 487 1.70 11.27 -4.56
CA MET A 487 1.96 12.69 -4.76
C MET A 487 1.90 13.08 -6.24
N ARG A 488 2.37 12.22 -7.15
CA ARG A 488 2.23 12.44 -8.60
C ARG A 488 0.77 12.56 -9.01
N ARG A 489 -0.07 11.60 -8.58
CA ARG A 489 -1.51 11.58 -8.87
C ARG A 489 -2.23 12.82 -8.33
N ASP A 490 -1.80 13.31 -7.19
CA ASP A 490 -2.31 14.55 -6.61
C ASP A 490 -1.89 15.77 -7.45
N MET A 491 -0.61 15.86 -7.82
CA MET A 491 -0.10 16.96 -8.65
C MET A 491 -0.72 16.99 -10.06
N LEU A 492 -1.03 15.83 -10.65
CA LEU A 492 -1.75 15.77 -11.94
C LEU A 492 -3.13 16.43 -11.89
N ILE A 493 -3.83 16.31 -10.74
CA ILE A 493 -5.14 16.93 -10.52
C ILE A 493 -4.99 18.41 -10.16
N MET A 494 -4.04 18.74 -9.28
CA MET A 494 -3.90 20.09 -8.72
C MET A 494 -3.19 21.08 -9.67
N ASN A 495 -2.04 20.70 -10.23
CA ASN A 495 -1.31 21.47 -11.22
C ASN A 495 -0.22 20.62 -11.91
N LYS A 496 -0.52 20.13 -13.11
CA LYS A 496 0.42 19.30 -13.90
C LYS A 496 1.75 19.99 -14.24
N GLU A 497 1.80 21.32 -14.31
CA GLU A 497 3.04 22.04 -14.63
C GLU A 497 4.07 21.93 -13.49
N ALA A 498 3.63 21.67 -12.26
CA ALA A 498 4.52 21.41 -11.12
C ALA A 498 5.42 20.17 -11.32
N LEU A 499 4.97 19.19 -12.12
CA LEU A 499 5.78 18.00 -12.46
C LEU A 499 6.91 18.32 -13.46
N ARG A 500 6.73 19.36 -14.29
CA ARG A 500 7.73 19.81 -15.27
C ARG A 500 8.78 20.72 -14.62
N ASN A 501 8.34 21.55 -13.68
CA ASN A 501 9.16 22.47 -12.91
C ASN A 501 9.48 21.91 -11.52
N CYS A 502 10.03 20.69 -11.49
CA CYS A 502 10.34 19.98 -10.25
C CYS A 502 11.85 19.97 -9.97
N PHE A 503 12.22 20.32 -8.74
CA PHE A 503 13.57 20.22 -8.20
C PHE A 503 13.57 19.27 -7.00
N ILE A 504 14.41 18.24 -7.05
CA ILE A 504 14.55 17.28 -5.95
C ILE A 504 15.95 17.45 -5.35
N TYR A 505 15.99 17.77 -4.07
CA TYR A 505 17.18 17.99 -3.27
C TYR A 505 17.34 16.89 -2.23
N THR A 506 18.55 16.40 -1.99
CA THR A 506 18.80 15.35 -1.00
C THR A 506 20.11 15.54 -0.24
N SER A 507 20.17 15.03 0.99
CA SER A 507 21.41 14.88 1.76
C SER A 507 22.36 13.88 1.09
N SER A 508 23.66 13.96 1.43
CA SER A 508 24.63 12.94 1.00
C SER A 508 24.50 11.61 1.77
N GLU A 509 23.68 11.55 2.82
CA GLU A 509 23.48 10.32 3.60
C GLU A 509 22.77 9.24 2.78
N ARG A 510 23.41 8.07 2.65
CA ARG A 510 22.97 6.96 1.77
C ARG A 510 21.48 6.63 1.85
N ARG A 511 20.91 6.49 3.06
CA ARG A 511 19.48 6.16 3.23
C ARG A 511 18.53 7.29 2.81
N VAL A 512 18.98 8.54 2.97
CA VAL A 512 18.22 9.73 2.54
C VAL A 512 18.25 9.81 1.02
N PHE A 513 19.44 9.65 0.44
CA PHE A 513 19.65 9.58 -1.00
C PHE A 513 18.79 8.48 -1.65
N ALA A 514 18.84 7.24 -1.14
CA ALA A 514 18.06 6.11 -1.67
C ALA A 514 16.54 6.32 -1.55
N SER A 515 16.08 6.95 -0.46
CA SER A 515 14.66 7.33 -0.32
C SER A 515 14.24 8.33 -1.39
N ALA A 516 15.07 9.35 -1.63
CA ALA A 516 14.83 10.40 -2.59
C ALA A 516 14.85 9.89 -4.03
N GLU A 517 15.79 9.00 -4.36
CA GLU A 517 15.93 8.38 -5.68
C GLU A 517 14.70 7.55 -6.07
N ILE A 518 14.28 6.63 -5.21
CA ILE A 518 13.10 5.78 -5.48
C ILE A 518 11.82 6.62 -5.51
N PHE A 519 11.72 7.63 -4.65
CA PHE A 519 10.61 8.58 -4.70
C PHE A 519 10.59 9.31 -6.04
N ALA A 520 11.74 9.84 -6.48
CA ALA A 520 11.86 10.64 -7.69
C ALA A 520 11.50 9.82 -8.94
N GLU A 521 11.94 8.56 -8.99
CA GLU A 521 11.58 7.60 -10.04
C GLU A 521 10.05 7.45 -10.15
N ALA A 522 9.37 7.26 -9.00
CA ALA A 522 7.92 7.10 -8.98
C ALA A 522 7.16 8.41 -9.26
N PHE A 523 7.62 9.53 -8.71
CA PHE A 523 6.97 10.84 -8.81
C PHE A 523 7.07 11.42 -10.22
N LEU A 524 8.24 11.29 -10.84
CA LEU A 524 8.52 11.83 -12.16
C LEU A 524 8.33 10.80 -13.28
N ARG A 525 7.70 9.64 -13.06
CA ARG A 525 7.48 8.65 -14.13
C ARG A 525 6.59 9.19 -15.25
N ASP A 526 7.01 9.16 -16.52
CA ASP A 526 6.14 9.55 -17.63
C ASP A 526 5.24 8.38 -18.05
N GLU A 527 3.95 8.49 -17.79
CA GLU A 527 2.92 7.55 -18.23
C GLU A 527 2.24 8.19 -19.46
N GLY A 528 2.73 7.89 -20.69
CA GLY A 528 1.99 8.21 -21.92
C GLY A 528 2.67 9.04 -23.01
N SER A 529 4.00 9.16 -23.09
CA SER A 529 4.68 9.79 -24.23
C SER A 529 5.67 8.82 -24.89
N GLU A 530 5.23 8.08 -25.90
CA GLU A 530 6.10 7.27 -26.76
C GLU A 530 6.95 8.14 -27.72
N ASP A 531 6.67 9.45 -27.84
CA ASP A 531 7.19 10.31 -28.92
C ASP A 531 8.16 11.44 -28.52
N GLU A 532 8.58 11.60 -27.25
CA GLU A 532 9.63 12.57 -26.89
C GLU A 532 10.83 11.89 -26.20
N PRO A 533 12.08 12.11 -26.66
CA PRO A 533 13.26 11.69 -25.92
C PRO A 533 13.31 12.46 -24.60
N THR A 534 12.91 11.79 -23.52
CA THR A 534 12.91 12.35 -22.17
C THR A 534 14.33 12.72 -21.78
N LYS A 535 14.56 14.00 -21.46
CA LYS A 535 15.81 14.42 -20.80
C LYS A 535 16.01 13.56 -19.54
N PRO A 536 17.25 13.11 -19.26
CA PRO A 536 17.54 12.44 -17.99
C PRO A 536 17.08 13.34 -16.84
N LYS A 537 16.24 12.79 -15.96
CA LYS A 537 15.74 13.53 -14.80
C LYS A 537 16.84 13.59 -13.75
N GLU A 538 17.03 14.75 -13.14
CA GLU A 538 18.16 15.03 -12.25
C GLU A 538 17.69 15.25 -10.81
N MET A 539 18.53 14.85 -9.86
CA MET A 539 18.41 15.13 -8.44
C MET A 539 19.69 15.83 -7.95
N ILE A 540 19.56 16.75 -7.01
CA ILE A 540 20.65 17.60 -6.54
C ILE A 540 21.00 17.23 -5.10
N VAL A 541 22.23 16.75 -4.88
CA VAL A 541 22.75 16.58 -3.52
C VAL A 541 23.26 17.93 -3.02
N ARG A 542 22.77 18.37 -1.86
CA ARG A 542 23.11 19.67 -1.24
C ARG A 542 23.61 19.46 0.19
N LYS A 543 24.92 19.26 0.36
CA LYS A 543 25.56 19.04 1.67
C LYS A 543 25.48 20.28 2.55
N ASP A 544 25.73 21.44 1.96
CA ASP A 544 25.64 22.76 2.59
C ASP A 544 24.26 23.04 3.20
N LEU A 545 23.23 22.38 2.69
CA LEU A 545 21.84 22.61 3.04
C LEU A 545 21.22 21.51 3.92
N LEU A 546 21.57 20.24 3.65
CA LEU A 546 20.83 19.07 4.15
C LEU A 546 21.71 18.10 4.97
N ASP A 547 23.02 18.30 5.04
CA ASP A 547 23.92 17.52 5.90
C ASP A 547 24.12 18.20 7.26
N ASP A 548 24.53 17.44 8.28
CA ASP A 548 24.64 17.96 9.65
C ASP A 548 25.86 18.89 9.77
N SER A 549 25.62 20.19 10.01
CA SER A 549 26.65 21.20 10.25
C SER A 549 27.29 21.14 11.65
N ASN A 550 26.83 20.24 12.54
CA ASN A 550 27.26 20.16 13.96
C ASN A 550 27.21 21.47 14.77
N ALA A 551 26.69 22.57 14.23
CA ALA A 551 26.75 23.89 14.86
C ALA A 551 25.91 23.95 16.15
N ALA A 552 24.76 23.27 16.18
CA ALA A 552 23.87 23.20 17.34
C ALA A 552 24.32 22.21 18.43
N LYS A 553 25.43 21.48 18.23
CA LYS A 553 25.77 20.33 19.05
C LYS A 553 25.97 20.65 20.53
N ASP A 554 26.68 21.73 20.85
CA ASP A 554 26.95 22.10 22.24
C ASP A 554 25.65 22.45 22.98
N LEU A 555 24.77 23.25 22.34
CA LEU A 555 23.46 23.59 22.89
C LEU A 555 22.59 22.33 23.05
N MET A 556 22.60 21.43 22.07
CA MET A 556 21.85 20.17 22.17
C MET A 556 22.40 19.27 23.29
N ASP A 557 23.71 19.22 23.50
CA ASP A 557 24.31 18.45 24.59
C ASP A 557 23.97 19.07 25.97
N GLU A 558 23.84 20.41 26.06
CA GLU A 558 23.32 21.11 27.24
C GLU A 558 21.85 20.78 27.50
N VAL A 559 21.00 20.86 26.48
CA VAL A 559 19.57 20.48 26.55
C VAL A 559 19.42 19.01 26.97
N LYS A 560 20.26 18.11 26.46
CA LYS A 560 20.25 16.69 26.84
C LYS A 560 20.62 16.49 28.30
N LYS A 561 21.58 17.25 28.83
CA LYS A 561 21.94 17.22 30.27
C LYS A 561 20.80 17.78 31.14
N GLU A 562 20.16 18.86 30.71
CA GLU A 562 19.00 19.42 31.40
C GLU A 562 17.86 18.40 31.45
N LEU A 563 17.50 17.82 30.30
CA LEU A 563 16.50 16.76 30.20
C LEU A 563 16.87 15.54 31.06
N GLN A 564 18.14 15.15 31.08
CA GLN A 564 18.62 14.05 31.91
C GLN A 564 18.43 14.30 33.41
N SER A 565 18.55 15.57 33.84
CA SER A 565 18.38 15.98 35.23
C SER A 565 16.90 15.96 35.66
N THR A 566 15.99 16.36 34.78
CA THR A 566 14.53 16.33 35.07
C THR A 566 13.97 14.91 35.08
N MET A 567 14.56 14.00 34.31
CA MET A 567 14.15 12.60 34.24
C MET A 567 14.57 11.76 35.47
N GLN A 568 15.34 12.31 36.41
CA GLN A 568 15.66 11.59 37.64
C GLN A 568 14.42 11.45 38.55
N PRO A 569 14.24 10.31 39.26
CA PRO A 569 13.08 10.09 40.13
C PRO A 569 12.93 11.15 41.24
N ASP A 570 14.06 11.61 41.78
CA ASP A 570 14.13 12.57 42.90
C ASP A 570 14.30 14.03 42.43
N SER A 571 14.09 14.31 41.14
CA SER A 571 14.28 15.66 40.60
C SER A 571 13.25 16.65 41.16
N LEU A 572 13.72 17.77 41.69
CA LEU A 572 12.85 18.89 42.12
C LEU A 572 12.09 19.53 40.94
N LYS A 573 12.58 19.31 39.71
CA LYS A 573 11.96 19.74 38.45
C LYS A 573 11.43 18.54 37.65
N ALA A 574 10.93 17.52 38.35
CA ALA A 574 10.33 16.36 37.72
C ALA A 574 9.20 16.79 36.77
N PRO A 575 9.14 16.22 35.54
CA PRO A 575 8.11 16.58 34.59
C PRO A 575 6.74 16.04 35.03
N GLU A 576 5.73 16.92 34.99
CA GLU A 576 4.33 16.50 35.07
C GLU A 576 3.93 15.71 33.83
N ARG A 577 2.80 14.99 33.94
CA ARG A 577 2.21 14.28 32.80
C ARG A 577 1.73 15.31 31.76
N PRO A 578 2.18 15.23 30.50
CA PRO A 578 1.58 16.00 29.42
C PRO A 578 0.06 15.74 29.30
N GLU A 579 -0.68 16.69 28.73
CA GLU A 579 -2.14 16.60 28.55
C GLU A 579 -2.58 15.32 27.80
N ASN A 580 -1.79 14.86 26.82
CA ASN A 580 -2.05 13.65 26.04
C ASN A 580 -1.31 12.40 26.55
N TRP A 581 -0.85 12.42 27.80
CA TRP A 581 -0.17 11.28 28.40
C TRP A 581 -1.18 10.18 28.78
N PRO A 582 -0.90 8.89 28.51
CA PRO A 582 -1.81 7.82 28.89
C PRO A 582 -2.06 7.81 30.41
N ALA A 583 -3.33 7.90 30.82
CA ALA A 583 -3.73 8.08 32.22
C ALA A 583 -3.26 6.95 33.16
N ASP A 584 -3.14 5.74 32.62
CA ASP A 584 -2.70 4.52 33.29
C ASP A 584 -1.18 4.39 33.42
N LEU A 585 -0.39 5.19 32.68
CA LEU A 585 1.07 5.15 32.74
C LEU A 585 1.62 6.10 33.81
N PRO A 586 2.73 5.77 34.49
CA PRO A 586 3.35 6.65 35.48
C PRO A 586 3.91 7.93 34.82
N SER A 587 4.33 8.92 35.62
CA SER A 587 4.97 10.14 35.08
C SER A 587 6.22 9.83 34.25
N PRO A 588 6.64 10.71 33.33
CA PRO A 588 7.77 10.43 32.44
C PRO A 588 9.06 10.02 33.16
N ASN A 589 9.40 10.65 34.29
CA ASN A 589 10.60 10.35 35.09
C ASN A 589 10.53 9.06 35.91
N ARG A 590 9.39 8.35 35.90
CA ARG A 590 9.19 7.07 36.60
C ARG A 590 9.03 5.88 35.65
N ILE A 591 8.65 6.12 34.39
CA ILE A 591 8.50 5.07 33.38
C ILE A 591 9.78 4.23 33.24
N GLY A 592 10.97 4.85 33.32
CA GLY A 592 12.25 4.14 33.12
C GLY A 592 12.43 2.95 34.08
N CYS A 593 11.97 3.08 35.33
CA CYS A 593 12.04 2.00 36.31
C CYS A 593 11.14 0.81 35.94
N GLU A 594 9.92 1.05 35.45
CA GLU A 594 9.01 -0.01 35.01
C GLU A 594 9.49 -0.68 33.72
N ILE A 595 10.06 0.10 32.80
CA ILE A 595 10.71 -0.44 31.59
C ILE A 595 11.85 -1.38 31.98
N ARG A 596 12.70 -0.97 32.94
CA ARG A 596 13.81 -1.81 33.43
C ARG A 596 13.31 -3.15 33.96
N GLU A 597 12.29 -3.15 34.82
CA GLU A 597 11.73 -4.39 35.40
C GLU A 597 11.20 -5.33 34.31
N LEU A 598 10.44 -4.81 33.34
CA LEU A 598 9.96 -5.61 32.22
C LEU A 598 11.08 -6.12 31.33
N LEU A 599 12.07 -5.28 30.99
CA LEU A 599 13.23 -5.69 30.18
C LEU A 599 14.05 -6.77 30.87
N GLN A 600 14.15 -6.75 32.20
CA GLN A 600 14.85 -7.79 32.96
C GLN A 600 14.12 -9.14 32.84
N SER A 601 12.80 -9.16 33.07
CA SER A 601 11.98 -10.36 32.94
C SER A 601 11.95 -10.90 31.50
N LEU A 602 11.82 -10.01 30.51
CA LEU A 602 11.87 -10.37 29.09
C LEU A 602 13.27 -10.87 28.70
N GLY A 603 14.31 -10.26 29.26
CA GLY A 603 15.70 -10.67 29.07
C GLY A 603 15.95 -12.09 29.55
N GLU A 604 15.48 -12.46 30.75
CA GLU A 604 15.57 -13.83 31.27
C GLU A 604 14.91 -14.83 30.31
N THR A 605 13.66 -14.53 29.90
CA THR A 605 12.90 -15.35 28.94
C THR A 605 13.66 -15.51 27.61
N MET A 606 14.22 -14.41 27.09
CA MET A 606 15.01 -14.43 25.86
C MET A 606 16.24 -15.33 26.00
N HIS A 607 17.01 -15.22 27.08
CA HIS A 607 18.22 -16.01 27.28
C HIS A 607 17.92 -17.51 27.38
N GLU A 608 16.87 -17.87 28.12
CA GLU A 608 16.40 -19.25 28.21
C GLU A 608 15.99 -19.79 26.83
N ASN A 609 15.21 -19.03 26.07
CA ASN A 609 14.77 -19.42 24.74
C ASN A 609 15.92 -19.49 23.73
N PHE A 610 16.92 -18.62 23.81
CA PHE A 610 18.13 -18.71 22.99
C PHE A 610 18.97 -19.95 23.29
N ALA A 611 18.96 -20.44 24.54
CA ALA A 611 19.64 -21.68 24.92
C ALA A 611 18.84 -22.93 24.54
N LYS A 612 17.50 -22.85 24.60
CA LYS A 612 16.58 -23.97 24.42
C LYS A 612 16.19 -24.21 22.95
N LEU A 613 15.94 -23.15 22.20
CA LEU A 613 15.35 -23.20 20.86
C LEU A 613 16.42 -23.20 19.76
N ASP A 614 16.08 -23.78 18.61
CA ASP A 614 16.85 -23.62 17.39
C ASP A 614 16.49 -22.26 16.75
N VAL A 615 17.13 -21.20 17.25
CA VAL A 615 16.78 -19.80 16.92
C VAL A 615 16.87 -19.50 15.42
N ASP A 616 17.77 -20.17 14.69
CA ASP A 616 17.92 -20.02 13.23
C ASP A 616 16.68 -20.53 12.46
N LYS A 617 15.85 -21.37 13.08
CA LYS A 617 14.60 -21.86 12.48
C LYS A 617 13.38 -20.99 12.74
N ILE A 618 13.44 -20.09 13.73
CA ILE A 618 12.30 -19.25 14.11
C ILE A 618 11.95 -18.28 12.97
N GLN A 619 12.96 -17.67 12.36
CA GLN A 619 12.78 -16.75 11.24
C GLN A 619 13.82 -16.99 10.14
N GLN A 620 13.34 -17.26 8.93
CA GLN A 620 14.17 -17.57 7.76
C GLN A 620 14.62 -16.31 6.99
N ARG A 621 13.76 -15.28 6.93
CA ARG A 621 14.02 -14.04 6.20
C ARG A 621 14.21 -12.90 7.20
N TRP A 622 15.37 -12.30 7.19
CA TRP A 622 15.71 -11.15 8.02
C TRP A 622 15.76 -9.88 7.18
N CYS A 623 15.49 -8.74 7.81
CA CYS A 623 15.55 -7.45 7.14
C CYS A 623 17.02 -7.03 6.94
N THR A 624 17.43 -6.78 5.69
CA THR A 624 18.81 -6.41 5.32
C THR A 624 19.84 -7.45 5.81
N HIS A 625 20.78 -7.07 6.67
CA HIS A 625 21.85 -7.93 7.20
C HIS A 625 21.61 -8.37 8.65
N GLU A 626 20.38 -8.26 9.17
CA GLU A 626 20.04 -8.74 10.51
C GLU A 626 20.11 -10.28 10.64
N THR A 627 20.37 -10.75 11.86
CA THR A 627 20.50 -12.18 12.19
C THR A 627 20.06 -12.42 13.64
N PRO A 628 19.77 -13.67 14.07
CA PRO A 628 19.49 -13.96 15.48
C PRO A 628 20.58 -13.45 16.44
N THR A 629 21.84 -13.53 16.02
CA THR A 629 22.99 -13.07 16.82
C THR A 629 23.02 -11.54 16.93
N LEU A 630 22.79 -10.81 15.83
CA LEU A 630 22.73 -9.34 15.87
C LEU A 630 21.52 -8.85 16.65
N PHE A 631 20.37 -9.51 16.50
CA PHE A 631 19.20 -9.28 17.33
C PHE A 631 19.56 -9.41 18.82
N ARG A 632 20.16 -10.54 19.22
CA ARG A 632 20.56 -10.76 20.61
C ARG A 632 21.56 -9.71 21.10
N GLU A 633 22.59 -9.40 20.31
CA GLU A 633 23.60 -8.38 20.65
C GLU A 633 22.95 -7.01 20.93
N ARG A 634 21.95 -6.62 20.13
CA ARG A 634 21.19 -5.37 20.34
C ARG A 634 20.35 -5.42 21.61
N TRP A 635 19.62 -6.51 21.82
CA TRP A 635 18.73 -6.66 22.97
C TRP A 635 19.47 -6.78 24.30
N ASP A 636 20.57 -7.55 24.35
CA ASP A 636 21.43 -7.67 25.52
C ASP A 636 21.98 -6.28 25.92
N LYS A 637 22.45 -5.51 24.93
CA LYS A 637 22.92 -4.13 25.15
C LYS A 637 21.83 -3.22 25.73
N VAL A 638 20.62 -3.24 25.18
CA VAL A 638 19.52 -2.39 25.69
C VAL A 638 19.10 -2.81 27.10
N ILE A 639 19.05 -4.11 27.38
CA ILE A 639 18.74 -4.63 28.73
C ILE A 639 19.81 -4.16 29.73
N GLU A 640 21.09 -4.25 29.38
CA GLU A 640 22.20 -3.77 30.22
C GLU A 640 22.13 -2.24 30.43
N ASP A 641 21.90 -1.49 29.36
CA ASP A 641 21.80 -0.03 29.41
C ASP A 641 20.67 0.45 30.36
N PHE A 642 19.49 -0.19 30.32
CA PHE A 642 18.37 0.12 31.22
C PHE A 642 18.55 -0.42 32.65
N ARG A 643 19.32 -1.49 32.83
CA ARG A 643 19.70 -1.99 34.16
C ARG A 643 20.54 -0.95 34.90
N ASP A 644 21.54 -0.40 34.22
CA ASP A 644 22.48 0.56 34.80
C ASP A 644 21.89 1.96 34.95
N LYS A 645 21.20 2.45 33.91
CA LYS A 645 20.70 3.83 33.83
C LYS A 645 19.27 3.90 33.25
N PRO A 646 18.25 3.44 33.99
CA PRO A 646 16.87 3.32 33.49
C PRO A 646 16.24 4.63 33.02
N ASN A 647 16.70 5.76 33.56
CA ASN A 647 16.17 7.09 33.25
C ASN A 647 17.08 7.89 32.29
N GLU A 648 18.04 7.24 31.62
CA GLU A 648 18.89 7.90 30.63
C GLU A 648 18.10 8.26 29.36
N SER A 649 17.94 9.55 29.09
CA SER A 649 17.04 10.05 28.04
C SER A 649 17.38 9.50 26.65
N SER A 650 18.68 9.37 26.35
CA SER A 650 19.16 8.86 25.07
C SER A 650 18.81 7.39 24.79
N ARG A 651 18.40 6.62 25.81
CA ARG A 651 18.04 5.19 25.68
C ARG A 651 16.60 4.99 25.24
N ALA A 652 15.72 5.97 25.49
CA ALA A 652 14.33 5.92 25.06
C ALA A 652 14.21 5.81 23.54
N SER A 653 14.98 6.61 22.80
CA SER A 653 14.99 6.56 21.33
C SER A 653 15.57 5.26 20.79
N GLU A 654 16.57 4.69 21.45
CA GLU A 654 17.15 3.40 21.05
C GLU A 654 16.16 2.24 21.25
N LEU A 655 15.47 2.20 22.40
CA LEU A 655 14.46 1.17 22.69
C LEU A 655 13.26 1.29 21.73
N ALA A 656 12.77 2.50 21.50
CA ALA A 656 11.65 2.73 20.58
C ALA A 656 12.01 2.32 19.14
N ASP A 657 13.18 2.73 18.64
CA ASP A 657 13.70 2.31 17.34
C ASP A 657 13.78 0.78 17.21
N MET A 658 14.30 0.11 18.23
CA MET A 658 14.46 -1.35 18.23
C MET A 658 13.11 -2.07 18.25
N LEU A 659 12.21 -1.68 19.15
CA LEU A 659 10.88 -2.29 19.24
C LEU A 659 10.07 -2.08 17.97
N SER A 660 10.08 -0.86 17.39
CA SER A 660 9.40 -0.58 16.14
C SER A 660 9.97 -1.40 15.00
N HIS A 661 11.30 -1.50 14.91
CA HIS A 661 11.95 -2.30 13.87
C HIS A 661 11.66 -3.80 14.02
N ASP A 662 11.87 -4.36 15.21
CA ASP A 662 11.70 -5.80 15.43
C ASP A 662 10.21 -6.20 15.40
N GLY A 663 9.31 -5.31 15.85
CA GLY A 663 7.87 -5.50 15.71
C GLY A 663 7.37 -5.47 14.26
N LEU A 664 8.04 -4.72 13.39
CA LEU A 664 7.72 -4.62 11.97
C LEU A 664 8.37 -5.73 11.13
N HIS A 665 9.66 -6.01 11.37
CA HIS A 665 10.49 -6.84 10.49
C HIS A 665 10.79 -8.22 11.05
N ASN A 666 10.85 -8.36 12.37
CA ASN A 666 11.31 -9.57 13.06
C ASN A 666 10.23 -10.12 14.00
N ARG A 667 8.97 -9.87 13.70
CA ARG A 667 7.84 -10.08 14.61
C ARG A 667 7.72 -11.51 15.10
N ALA A 668 7.76 -12.48 14.19
CA ALA A 668 7.68 -13.89 14.55
C ALA A 668 8.83 -14.30 15.48
N PHE A 669 10.02 -13.75 15.25
CA PHE A 669 11.18 -13.95 16.11
C PHE A 669 10.99 -13.30 17.48
N LEU A 670 10.60 -12.02 17.50
CA LEU A 670 10.34 -11.22 18.69
C LEU A 670 9.30 -11.89 19.60
N GLU A 671 8.14 -12.26 19.05
CA GLU A 671 7.05 -12.89 19.80
C GLU A 671 7.48 -14.26 20.35
N THR A 672 8.18 -15.08 19.56
CA THR A 672 8.61 -16.42 19.99
C THR A 672 9.67 -16.34 21.09
N ILE A 673 10.67 -15.47 20.93
CA ILE A 673 11.79 -15.38 21.85
C ILE A 673 11.39 -14.80 23.21
N PHE A 674 10.39 -13.91 23.23
CA PHE A 674 9.92 -13.26 24.47
C PHE A 674 8.69 -13.93 25.11
N SER A 675 8.18 -15.03 24.54
CA SER A 675 7.09 -15.82 25.13
C SER A 675 7.62 -16.93 26.05
N ALA A 676 7.03 -17.09 27.23
CA ALA A 676 7.32 -18.23 28.11
C ALA A 676 6.40 -19.42 27.79
N ASP A 677 6.83 -20.65 28.09
CA ASP A 677 6.02 -21.88 27.88
C ASP A 677 4.72 -21.89 28.70
N THR A 678 4.70 -21.17 29.83
CA THR A 678 3.60 -21.09 30.79
C THR A 678 2.55 -20.04 30.42
N ASP A 679 2.81 -19.19 29.42
CA ASP A 679 1.90 -18.12 29.03
C ASP A 679 0.70 -18.72 28.26
N ASP A 680 -0.53 -18.47 28.73
CA ASP A 680 -1.73 -18.75 27.93
C ASP A 680 -1.77 -17.88 26.67
N ASN A 681 -2.53 -18.29 25.65
CA ASN A 681 -2.58 -17.57 24.37
C ASN A 681 -2.99 -16.08 24.49
N GLU A 682 -3.73 -15.70 25.54
CA GLU A 682 -4.08 -14.30 25.83
C GLU A 682 -2.96 -13.51 26.54
N GLN A 683 -2.04 -14.19 27.25
CA GLN A 683 -0.98 -13.57 28.07
C GLN A 683 0.37 -13.45 27.34
N LYS A 684 0.62 -14.26 26.31
CA LYS A 684 1.91 -14.36 25.58
C LYS A 684 2.49 -13.02 25.09
N LEU A 685 1.66 -12.02 24.84
CA LEU A 685 2.09 -10.75 24.25
C LEU A 685 1.89 -9.52 25.16
N GLU A 686 1.24 -9.69 26.31
CA GLU A 686 0.87 -8.55 27.17
C GLU A 686 2.10 -7.79 27.68
N ARG A 687 3.15 -8.51 28.10
CA ARG A 687 4.42 -7.92 28.55
C ARG A 687 5.09 -7.09 27.46
N LEU A 688 5.13 -7.61 26.24
CA LEU A 688 5.75 -6.95 25.08
C LEU A 688 4.94 -5.73 24.63
N HIS A 689 3.60 -5.84 24.64
CA HIS A 689 2.69 -4.74 24.33
C HIS A 689 2.83 -3.60 25.35
N ARG A 690 2.87 -3.93 26.64
CA ARG A 690 3.09 -2.97 27.72
C ARG A 690 4.42 -2.25 27.57
N LEU A 691 5.50 -2.98 27.26
CA LEU A 691 6.82 -2.42 26.99
C LEU A 691 6.78 -1.45 25.80
N TYR A 692 6.17 -1.84 24.68
CA TYR A 692 6.06 -1.00 23.48
C TYR A 692 5.30 0.31 23.76
N ARG A 693 4.16 0.23 24.45
CA ARG A 693 3.35 1.41 24.80
C ARG A 693 4.12 2.40 25.68
N MET A 694 4.84 1.90 26.70
CA MET A 694 5.68 2.75 27.55
C MET A 694 6.86 3.36 26.78
N SER A 695 7.51 2.56 25.93
CA SER A 695 8.62 3.04 25.10
C SER A 695 8.18 4.14 24.14
N LEU A 696 7.03 4.00 23.48
CA LEU A 696 6.49 5.03 22.58
C LEU A 696 6.10 6.32 23.30
N ALA A 697 5.45 6.21 24.47
CA ALA A 697 5.09 7.37 25.28
C ALA A 697 6.34 8.14 25.72
N LEU A 698 7.36 7.42 26.18
CA LEU A 698 8.63 8.00 26.60
C LEU A 698 9.39 8.64 25.43
N PHE A 699 9.45 7.96 24.28
CA PHE A 699 10.08 8.49 23.05
C PHE A 699 9.40 9.77 22.56
N SER A 700 8.06 9.77 22.49
CA SER A 700 7.27 10.92 22.04
C SER A 700 7.46 12.14 22.96
N TYR A 701 7.77 11.91 24.24
CA TYR A 701 8.12 12.97 25.17
C TYR A 701 9.55 13.48 24.96
N ILE A 702 10.53 12.58 24.85
CA ILE A 702 11.96 12.91 24.84
C ILE A 702 12.43 13.45 23.50
N CYS A 703 12.10 12.78 22.38
CA CYS A 703 12.72 13.07 21.10
C CYS A 703 12.54 14.54 20.66
N PRO A 704 11.33 15.13 20.67
CA PRO A 704 11.17 16.53 20.30
C PRO A 704 11.91 17.51 21.23
N ARG A 705 12.11 17.12 22.51
CA ARG A 705 12.79 17.92 23.53
C ARG A 705 14.31 17.86 23.43
N GLU A 706 14.88 16.86 22.74
CA GLU A 706 16.32 16.84 22.43
C GLU A 706 16.74 18.01 21.53
N TYR A 707 15.79 18.61 20.81
CA TYR A 707 15.98 19.76 19.92
C TYR A 707 15.56 21.09 20.57
N GLY A 708 15.44 21.13 21.91
CA GLY A 708 15.10 22.29 22.71
C GLY A 708 13.89 22.04 23.63
N ILE A 709 14.01 22.43 24.90
CA ILE A 709 12.93 22.32 25.89
C ILE A 709 12.09 23.61 25.88
N THR A 710 12.75 24.76 25.97
CA THR A 710 12.12 26.09 25.90
C THR A 710 11.98 26.57 24.45
N MET A 711 11.09 27.53 24.20
CA MET A 711 10.94 28.13 22.85
C MET A 711 12.23 28.81 22.39
N GLU A 712 12.98 29.45 23.28
CA GLU A 712 14.26 30.08 22.96
C GLU A 712 15.32 29.06 22.55
N GLN A 713 15.46 27.96 23.30
CA GLN A 713 16.38 26.87 22.93
C GLN A 713 16.00 26.25 21.58
N LYS A 714 14.70 26.05 21.34
CA LYS A 714 14.17 25.53 20.06
C LYS A 714 14.50 26.45 18.89
N GLU A 715 14.33 27.75 19.06
CA GLU A 715 14.68 28.74 18.04
C GLU A 715 16.18 28.74 17.75
N GLN A 716 17.03 28.79 18.77
CA GLN A 716 18.50 28.82 18.61
C GLN A 716 19.02 27.54 17.92
N ILE A 717 18.61 26.36 18.39
CA ILE A 717 18.98 25.08 17.78
C ILE A 717 18.44 25.00 16.34
N GLY A 718 17.22 25.48 16.13
CA GLY A 718 16.60 25.65 14.81
C GLY A 718 17.46 26.47 13.86
N LEU A 719 17.90 27.66 14.29
CA LEU A 719 18.68 28.59 13.47
C LEU A 719 20.06 28.03 13.12
N LEU A 720 20.70 27.33 14.05
CA LEU A 720 22.01 26.70 13.83
C LEU A 720 21.96 25.51 12.87
N THR A 721 20.81 24.82 12.79
CA THR A 721 20.65 23.57 12.02
C THR A 721 19.93 23.77 10.69
N SER A 722 18.76 24.42 10.71
CA SER A 722 17.80 24.43 9.59
C SER A 722 17.55 25.80 8.97
N GLN A 723 18.23 26.87 9.43
CA GLN A 723 18.08 28.17 8.78
C GLN A 723 18.43 28.17 7.29
N PRO A 724 19.52 27.54 6.79
CA PRO A 724 19.79 27.59 5.35
C PRO A 724 18.70 26.86 4.56
N LEU A 725 18.14 25.78 5.12
CA LEU A 725 16.97 25.10 4.56
C LEU A 725 15.73 26.00 4.53
N LEU A 726 15.43 26.69 5.63
CA LEU A 726 14.32 27.65 5.71
C LEU A 726 14.49 28.78 4.69
N GLN A 727 15.69 29.32 4.54
CA GLN A 727 15.98 30.35 3.53
C GLN A 727 15.73 29.83 2.12
N SER A 728 16.22 28.62 1.80
CA SER A 728 15.96 28.00 0.50
C SER A 728 14.47 27.77 0.26
N ILE A 729 13.70 27.36 1.28
CA ILE A 729 12.23 27.24 1.18
C ILE A 729 11.60 28.59 0.86
N VAL A 730 11.94 29.65 1.60
CA VAL A 730 11.44 31.01 1.36
C VAL A 730 11.76 31.49 -0.05
N ASP A 731 12.97 31.23 -0.55
CA ASP A 731 13.38 31.61 -1.89
C ASP A 731 12.57 30.87 -2.97
N ASN A 732 12.29 29.58 -2.77
CA ASN A 732 11.42 28.80 -3.68
C ASN A 732 9.97 29.29 -3.65
N LEU A 733 9.45 29.62 -2.47
CA LEU A 733 8.10 30.19 -2.33
C LEU A 733 8.02 31.54 -3.09
N LYS A 734 9.02 32.42 -2.95
CA LYS A 734 9.09 33.68 -3.71
C LYS A 734 9.30 33.46 -5.22
N ALA A 735 10.07 32.45 -5.61
CA ALA A 735 10.27 32.13 -7.04
C ALA A 735 8.97 31.73 -7.73
N SER A 736 8.02 31.14 -6.98
CA SER A 736 6.73 30.71 -7.52
C SER A 736 5.85 31.84 -8.08
N GLU A 737 6.15 33.09 -7.73
CA GLU A 737 5.44 34.25 -8.27
C GLU A 737 5.60 34.40 -9.80
N LYS A 738 6.72 33.90 -10.34
CA LYS A 738 7.06 33.97 -11.77
C LYS A 738 6.73 32.69 -12.53
N GLU A 739 6.58 31.58 -11.82
CA GLU A 739 6.35 30.26 -12.42
C GLU A 739 4.86 29.91 -12.52
N LYS A 740 4.47 29.04 -13.46
CA LYS A 740 3.09 28.54 -13.58
C LYS A 740 2.77 27.36 -12.67
N GLY A 741 3.81 26.70 -12.17
CA GLY A 741 3.80 25.64 -11.18
C GLY A 741 5.24 25.39 -10.75
N LEU A 742 5.52 25.30 -9.45
CA LEU A 742 6.85 25.01 -8.91
C LEU A 742 6.74 23.87 -7.90
N CYS A 743 7.62 22.88 -8.04
CA CYS A 743 7.71 21.79 -7.08
C CYS A 743 9.14 21.68 -6.55
N ALA A 744 9.37 21.88 -5.26
CA ALA A 744 10.69 21.75 -4.65
C ALA A 744 10.63 20.74 -3.49
N LEU A 745 11.34 19.62 -3.62
CA LEU A 745 11.26 18.50 -2.70
C LEU A 745 12.61 18.29 -2.03
N TYR A 746 12.66 18.30 -0.70
CA TYR A 746 13.88 18.17 0.09
C TYR A 746 13.85 16.88 0.90
N PHE A 747 14.85 16.03 0.78
CA PHE A 747 14.99 14.81 1.56
C PHE A 747 16.10 14.96 2.60
N THR A 748 15.76 14.72 3.87
CA THR A 748 16.67 14.93 5.00
C THR A 748 16.45 13.93 6.15
N LYS A 749 17.15 14.17 7.26
CA LYS A 749 17.13 13.36 8.49
C LYS A 749 16.09 13.90 9.48
N GLU A 750 15.78 13.09 10.48
CA GLU A 750 14.89 13.42 11.59
C GLU A 750 15.25 14.75 12.27
N SER A 751 16.55 15.01 12.50
CA SER A 751 17.03 16.25 13.10
C SER A 751 16.52 17.49 12.38
N HIS A 752 16.69 17.54 11.06
CA HIS A 752 16.32 18.69 10.24
C HIS A 752 14.80 18.91 10.21
N VAL A 753 14.00 17.85 10.24
CA VAL A 753 12.54 17.99 10.26
C VAL A 753 12.08 18.59 11.60
N HIS A 754 12.61 18.11 12.73
CA HIS A 754 12.29 18.67 14.05
C HIS A 754 12.76 20.12 14.20
N THR A 755 14.00 20.44 13.78
CA THR A 755 14.54 21.79 13.91
C THR A 755 13.87 22.78 12.95
N LEU A 756 13.48 22.36 11.74
CA LEU A 756 12.66 23.18 10.84
C LEU A 756 11.25 23.41 11.42
N LEU A 757 10.60 22.36 11.95
CA LEU A 757 9.29 22.51 12.59
C LEU A 757 9.36 23.49 13.77
N ASN A 758 10.39 23.40 14.60
CA ASN A 758 10.62 24.34 15.69
C ASN A 758 10.73 25.79 15.19
N LEU A 759 11.46 26.04 14.10
CA LEU A 759 11.51 27.38 13.50
C LEU A 759 10.13 27.87 13.04
N ILE A 760 9.32 27.01 12.40
CA ILE A 760 7.96 27.37 11.98
C ILE A 760 7.07 27.69 13.20
N LEU A 761 7.22 26.95 14.30
CA LEU A 761 6.47 27.24 15.53
C LEU A 761 6.95 28.54 16.21
N CYS A 762 8.21 28.90 16.04
CA CYS A 762 8.78 30.16 16.52
C CYS A 762 8.51 31.35 15.59
N SER A 763 7.97 31.15 14.37
CA SER A 763 7.79 32.23 13.38
C SER A 763 6.50 33.04 13.57
N HIS A 764 5.79 32.88 14.69
CA HIS A 764 4.53 33.57 14.99
C HIS A 764 3.44 33.43 13.91
N LEU A 765 3.48 32.35 13.13
CA LEU A 765 2.40 32.01 12.20
C LEU A 765 1.17 31.54 12.98
N ASN A 766 -0.01 31.61 12.36
CA ASN A 766 -1.25 31.16 12.98
C ASN A 766 -1.33 29.63 12.98
N ILE A 767 -0.81 29.00 14.03
CA ILE A 767 -0.82 27.55 14.20
C ILE A 767 -2.19 27.11 14.72
N ILE A 768 -2.91 26.31 13.93
CA ILE A 768 -4.24 25.78 14.27
C ILE A 768 -4.20 24.33 14.76
N MET A 769 -3.05 23.66 14.60
CA MET A 769 -2.91 22.27 15.03
C MET A 769 -2.85 22.20 16.57
N PRO A 770 -3.80 21.51 17.23
CA PRO A 770 -3.89 21.53 18.70
C PRO A 770 -2.71 20.82 19.36
N HIS A 771 -2.25 19.72 18.75
CA HIS A 771 -1.17 18.89 19.29
C HIS A 771 -0.26 18.42 18.17
N MET A 772 1.04 18.58 18.37
CA MET A 772 2.05 18.09 17.43
C MET A 772 2.10 16.56 17.49
N PRO A 773 1.93 15.86 16.36
CA PRO A 773 2.06 14.42 16.33
C PRO A 773 3.50 13.95 16.48
N ALA A 774 3.69 12.66 16.74
CA ALA A 774 4.97 12.02 16.57
C ALA A 774 5.39 12.06 15.09
N LEU A 775 6.68 12.29 14.84
CA LEU A 775 7.24 12.32 13.49
C LEU A 775 7.99 11.01 13.24
N ASP A 776 7.49 10.19 12.34
CA ASP A 776 8.03 8.87 11.99
C ASP A 776 8.68 8.90 10.59
N TYR A 777 9.16 7.76 10.09
CA TYR A 777 9.76 7.67 8.75
C TYR A 777 8.83 8.25 7.67
N PHE A 778 9.39 8.96 6.69
CA PHE A 778 8.60 9.69 5.68
C PHE A 778 7.65 10.77 6.21
N SER A 779 7.78 11.23 7.47
CA SER A 779 7.12 12.46 7.93
C SER A 779 7.49 13.64 7.05
N SER A 780 6.55 14.55 6.79
CA SER A 780 6.79 15.67 5.89
C SER A 780 6.18 16.99 6.35
N ILE A 781 6.84 18.09 5.99
CA ILE A 781 6.31 19.46 6.13
C ILE A 781 6.12 20.01 4.73
N THR A 782 4.88 20.36 4.38
CA THR A 782 4.48 20.80 3.04
C THR A 782 3.99 22.24 3.09
N PHE A 783 4.54 23.08 2.22
CA PHE A 783 4.15 24.46 1.99
C PHE A 783 3.47 24.56 0.63
N GLU A 784 2.20 24.97 0.61
CA GLU A 784 1.41 25.11 -0.61
C GLU A 784 1.02 26.57 -0.82
N VAL A 785 1.41 27.11 -1.97
CA VAL A 785 1.02 28.46 -2.39
C VAL A 785 -0.11 28.35 -3.38
N TYR A 786 -1.22 29.02 -3.10
CA TYR A 786 -2.36 29.14 -4.00
C TYR A 786 -2.44 30.57 -4.53
N GLU A 787 -2.80 30.76 -5.80
CA GLU A 787 -2.99 32.06 -6.45
C GLU A 787 -4.36 32.14 -7.11
N ARG A 788 -4.95 33.33 -7.08
CA ARG A 788 -6.17 33.69 -7.78
C ARG A 788 -5.98 35.02 -8.51
N GLU A 789 -6.56 35.13 -9.70
CA GLU A 789 -6.61 36.40 -10.44
C GLU A 789 -7.94 37.11 -10.12
N ASN A 790 -7.88 38.34 -9.61
CA ASN A 790 -9.08 39.12 -9.29
C ASN A 790 -9.63 39.81 -10.55
N ALA A 791 -10.88 39.48 -10.92
CA ALA A 791 -11.58 40.03 -12.08
C ALA A 791 -12.09 41.48 -11.90
N THR A 792 -12.00 42.04 -10.69
CA THR A 792 -12.66 43.32 -10.32
C THR A 792 -11.91 44.61 -10.70
N SER A 793 -10.74 44.55 -11.35
CA SER A 793 -10.05 45.77 -11.82
C SER A 793 -10.49 46.18 -13.23
N SER A 794 -11.66 46.80 -13.33
CA SER A 794 -12.24 47.37 -14.57
C SER A 794 -11.56 48.66 -15.07
N SER A 795 -10.26 48.83 -14.84
CA SER A 795 -9.46 49.91 -15.46
C SER A 795 -8.03 49.41 -15.66
N CYS A 796 -7.34 49.93 -16.68
CA CYS A 796 -6.04 49.55 -17.27
C CYS A 796 -4.81 49.29 -16.34
N ALA A 797 -4.99 48.73 -15.16
CA ALA A 797 -3.94 48.24 -14.27
C ALA A 797 -3.97 46.70 -14.32
N VAL A 798 -2.79 46.11 -14.53
CA VAL A 798 -2.54 44.66 -14.45
C VAL A 798 -3.25 44.08 -13.22
N GLY A 799 -4.14 43.10 -13.41
CA GLY A 799 -4.95 42.52 -12.35
C GLY A 799 -4.09 42.10 -11.15
N LYS A 800 -4.46 42.57 -9.95
CA LYS A 800 -3.71 42.26 -8.72
C LYS A 800 -3.95 40.80 -8.36
N LYS A 801 -2.91 39.96 -8.51
CA LYS A 801 -2.93 38.55 -8.11
C LYS A 801 -3.00 38.45 -6.60
N GLU A 802 -3.95 37.67 -6.10
CA GLU A 802 -4.06 37.36 -4.66
C GLU A 802 -3.39 36.01 -4.41
N ARG A 803 -2.62 35.89 -3.32
CA ARG A 803 -1.90 34.67 -2.95
C ARG A 803 -2.15 34.27 -1.52
N SER A 804 -2.20 32.96 -1.28
CA SER A 804 -2.27 32.39 0.06
C SER A 804 -1.26 31.27 0.26
N LEU A 805 -0.77 31.13 1.49
CA LEU A 805 0.12 30.06 1.92
C LEU A 805 -0.59 29.17 2.95
N VAL A 806 -0.48 27.86 2.77
CA VAL A 806 -0.86 26.85 3.78
C VAL A 806 0.36 25.99 4.10
N ILE A 807 0.57 25.73 5.38
CA ILE A 807 1.58 24.77 5.84
C ILE A 807 0.84 23.56 6.41
N SER A 808 1.26 22.35 6.00
CA SER A 808 0.71 21.08 6.47
C SER A 808 1.82 20.16 6.97
N LEU A 809 1.48 19.27 7.91
CA LEU A 809 2.38 18.32 8.54
C LEU A 809 1.84 16.89 8.40
N SER A 810 2.67 15.95 7.94
CA SER A 810 2.41 14.51 7.98
C SER A 810 3.26 13.85 9.07
N GLU A 811 2.64 12.93 9.80
CA GLU A 811 3.29 12.07 10.80
C GLU A 811 4.24 11.05 10.17
N GLY A 812 4.11 10.79 8.87
CA GLY A 812 4.83 9.73 8.18
C GLY A 812 4.20 8.36 8.37
N ALA A 813 5.00 7.32 8.21
CA ALA A 813 4.63 5.91 8.28
C ALA A 813 4.54 5.43 9.73
N HIS A 814 3.61 6.03 10.48
CA HIS A 814 3.47 5.82 11.92
C HIS A 814 2.38 4.79 12.27
N SER A 815 2.61 4.03 13.35
CA SER A 815 1.54 3.31 14.05
C SER A 815 1.85 3.15 15.54
N SER A 816 0.90 3.52 16.39
CA SER A 816 0.98 3.26 17.84
C SER A 816 0.81 1.77 18.18
N GLU A 817 0.43 0.93 17.21
CA GLU A 817 0.01 -0.46 17.42
C GLU A 817 0.76 -1.43 16.48
N ILE A 818 2.05 -1.21 16.21
CA ILE A 818 2.84 -2.07 15.30
C ILE A 818 2.71 -3.55 15.68
N LEU A 819 2.72 -3.85 16.98
CA LEU A 819 2.54 -5.21 17.52
C LEU A 819 1.11 -5.76 17.40
N PHE A 820 0.15 -5.07 16.79
CA PHE A 820 -1.20 -5.59 16.51
C PHE A 820 -1.54 -5.65 15.01
N ILE A 821 -0.67 -5.12 14.16
CA ILE A 821 -0.89 -5.08 12.71
C ILE A 821 -0.46 -6.40 12.07
N ARG A 822 -1.33 -7.03 11.27
CA ARG A 822 -0.90 -8.14 10.41
C ARG A 822 -0.20 -7.58 9.18
N LEU A 823 1.13 -7.75 9.15
CA LEU A 823 1.98 -7.27 8.06
C LEU A 823 2.03 -8.30 6.91
N ASP A 824 2.21 -7.82 5.68
CA ASP A 824 2.39 -8.63 4.49
C ASP A 824 3.88 -8.76 4.23
N ALA A 825 4.25 -9.46 3.16
CA ALA A 825 5.64 -9.65 2.79
C ALA A 825 6.42 -8.34 2.48
N ARG A 826 5.77 -7.16 2.46
CA ARG A 826 6.43 -5.85 2.30
C ARG A 826 7.01 -5.33 3.62
N HIS A 827 6.48 -5.76 4.77
CA HIS A 827 6.79 -5.24 6.10
C HIS A 827 6.83 -3.70 6.16
N ALA A 828 5.95 -3.02 5.41
CA ALA A 828 5.99 -1.57 5.24
C ALA A 828 4.69 -0.92 5.71
N LEU A 829 4.81 0.11 6.55
CA LEU A 829 3.71 0.99 6.90
C LEU A 829 3.52 2.05 5.81
N THR A 830 2.28 2.33 5.44
CA THR A 830 1.96 3.42 4.50
C THR A 830 2.05 4.78 5.21
N PRO A 831 2.77 5.76 4.65
CA PRO A 831 2.79 7.12 5.18
C PRO A 831 1.39 7.75 5.30
N LEU A 832 1.10 8.38 6.43
CA LEU A 832 -0.19 9.01 6.69
C LEU A 832 -0.35 10.33 5.91
N PRO A 833 -1.58 10.71 5.51
CA PRO A 833 -1.82 11.99 4.84
C PRO A 833 -1.48 13.19 5.74
N SER A 834 -1.03 14.28 5.12
CA SER A 834 -0.77 15.54 5.81
C SER A 834 -2.04 16.16 6.41
N ARG A 835 -1.87 16.88 7.52
CA ARG A 835 -2.90 17.68 8.19
C ARG A 835 -2.47 19.15 8.22
N PRO A 836 -3.40 20.10 8.05
CA PRO A 836 -3.07 21.53 8.13
C PRO A 836 -2.44 21.88 9.49
N LEU A 837 -1.27 22.51 9.43
CA LEU A 837 -0.60 23.14 10.57
C LEU A 837 -1.11 24.57 10.76
N THR A 838 -1.38 25.25 9.65
CA THR A 838 -1.95 26.61 9.58
C THR A 838 -3.24 26.59 8.77
N SER A 839 -4.09 27.61 8.94
CA SER A 839 -5.11 27.94 7.95
C SER A 839 -4.47 28.57 6.70
N HIS A 840 -5.28 28.94 5.70
CA HIS A 840 -4.82 29.82 4.63
C HIS A 840 -4.39 31.16 5.25
N MET A 841 -3.15 31.57 4.95
CA MET A 841 -2.58 32.85 5.39
C MET A 841 -2.29 33.72 4.18
N ASN A 842 -2.32 35.04 4.37
CA ASN A 842 -1.82 35.96 3.35
C ASN A 842 -0.34 35.64 3.05
N PHE A 843 -0.01 35.51 1.77
CA PHE A 843 1.33 35.07 1.35
C PHE A 843 2.42 36.04 1.82
N ASP A 844 2.23 37.35 1.65
CA ASP A 844 3.25 38.35 1.97
C ASP A 844 3.55 38.39 3.48
N ASP A 845 2.50 38.39 4.32
CA ASP A 845 2.63 38.33 5.79
C ASP A 845 3.34 37.06 6.26
N ALA A 846 2.97 35.91 5.68
CA ALA A 846 3.61 34.64 6.05
C ALA A 846 5.09 34.59 5.63
N ILE A 847 5.41 35.12 4.44
CA ILE A 847 6.79 35.21 3.94
C ILE A 847 7.62 36.19 4.77
N GLU A 848 7.06 37.32 5.19
CA GLU A 848 7.73 38.27 6.10
C GLU A 848 8.10 37.59 7.42
N LYS A 849 7.13 36.91 8.05
CA LYS A 849 7.33 36.17 9.31
C LYS A 849 8.41 35.10 9.21
N LEU A 850 8.41 34.31 8.14
CA LEU A 850 9.44 33.29 7.91
C LEU A 850 10.82 33.94 7.62
N SER A 851 10.86 35.01 6.82
CA SER A 851 12.10 35.72 6.47
C SER A 851 12.76 36.38 7.69
N ASN A 852 11.96 36.88 8.63
CA ASN A 852 12.46 37.51 9.86
C ASN A 852 13.31 36.56 10.70
N LEU A 853 12.99 35.26 10.72
CA LEU A 853 13.83 34.26 11.38
C LEU A 853 15.15 34.05 10.64
N CYS A 854 15.12 34.02 9.30
CA CYS A 854 16.33 33.82 8.51
C CYS A 854 17.41 34.88 8.78
N ASN A 855 17.00 36.11 9.08
CA ASN A 855 17.91 37.23 9.35
C ASN A 855 18.58 37.16 10.73
N LYS A 856 18.10 36.32 11.67
CA LYS A 856 18.66 36.22 13.02
C LYS A 856 19.98 35.43 13.10
N ARG A 857 20.33 34.66 12.06
CA ARG A 857 21.50 33.75 12.05
C ARG A 857 22.85 34.48 12.12
N GLU A 858 22.96 35.71 11.65
CA GLU A 858 24.22 36.47 11.62
C GLU A 858 24.88 36.64 13.01
N THR A 859 24.12 36.42 14.08
CA THR A 859 24.57 36.52 15.47
C THR A 859 25.14 35.22 16.06
N LEU A 860 25.10 34.10 15.32
CA LEU A 860 25.40 32.76 15.82
C LEU A 860 26.69 32.17 15.21
N ASP A 861 27.56 31.58 16.05
CA ASP A 861 28.79 30.93 15.59
C ASP A 861 28.50 29.60 14.87
N THR A 862 28.90 29.53 13.59
CA THR A 862 28.64 28.38 12.71
C THR A 862 29.88 27.52 12.46
N ARG A 863 31.00 27.80 13.16
CA ARG A 863 32.32 27.19 12.95
C ARG A 863 32.43 25.74 13.44
N ARG A 864 31.75 24.77 12.81
CA ARG A 864 32.03 23.33 13.00
C ARG A 864 31.78 22.50 11.73
N GLY A 865 32.75 22.44 10.81
CA GLY A 865 32.66 21.54 9.65
C GLY A 865 32.80 20.05 9.99
N GLN A 866 32.48 19.21 9.01
CA GLN A 866 32.85 17.78 8.96
C GLN A 866 33.77 17.58 7.76
N ILE A 867 34.82 16.77 7.92
CA ILE A 867 35.74 16.41 6.83
C ILE A 867 35.62 14.89 6.58
N GLU A 868 35.42 14.50 5.32
CA GLU A 868 35.48 13.08 4.94
C GLU A 868 36.95 12.61 4.91
N GLY A 869 37.19 11.41 5.43
CA GLY A 869 38.53 10.83 5.51
C GLY A 869 39.23 10.75 4.15
N ALA A 870 38.47 10.52 3.07
CA ALA A 870 39.04 10.46 1.73
C ALA A 870 39.68 11.80 1.29
N THR A 871 39.07 12.93 1.67
CA THR A 871 39.61 14.26 1.45
C THR A 871 40.87 14.49 2.28
N LEU A 872 40.85 14.09 3.55
CA LEU A 872 41.99 14.29 4.45
C LEU A 872 43.20 13.43 4.06
N TYR A 873 43.01 12.12 3.88
CA TYR A 873 44.12 11.17 3.69
C TYR A 873 44.53 11.00 2.22
N PHE A 874 43.67 11.34 1.26
CA PHE A 874 43.93 11.12 -0.18
C PHE A 874 43.69 12.34 -1.07
N GLY A 875 43.25 13.49 -0.53
CA GLY A 875 43.07 14.72 -1.29
C GLY A 875 41.88 14.69 -2.26
N GLU A 876 40.89 13.80 -2.06
CA GLU A 876 39.67 13.77 -2.88
C GLU A 876 38.83 15.04 -2.69
N GLN A 877 38.35 15.65 -3.79
CA GLN A 877 37.48 16.82 -3.74
C GLN A 877 36.10 16.46 -3.18
N ASP A 878 35.68 17.17 -2.12
CA ASP A 878 34.34 17.05 -1.57
C ASP A 878 33.49 18.27 -1.91
N ALA A 879 32.65 18.17 -2.94
CA ALA A 879 31.81 19.29 -3.39
C ALA A 879 30.53 19.41 -2.56
N ASP A 880 30.20 20.63 -2.14
CA ASP A 880 28.97 20.95 -1.40
C ASP A 880 27.70 20.62 -2.20
N GLN A 881 27.76 20.81 -3.52
CA GLN A 881 26.67 20.53 -4.43
C GLN A 881 27.12 19.59 -5.55
N ARG A 882 26.31 18.56 -5.84
CA ARG A 882 26.48 17.70 -7.01
C ARG A 882 25.13 17.33 -7.62
N VAL A 883 25.07 17.30 -8.94
CA VAL A 883 23.89 16.84 -9.70
C VAL A 883 24.06 15.35 -10.02
N VAL A 884 22.99 14.59 -9.85
CA VAL A 884 22.97 13.14 -10.08
C VAL A 884 21.80 12.80 -10.99
N THR A 885 22.04 12.01 -12.03
CA THR A 885 20.99 11.50 -12.91
C THR A 885 20.22 10.37 -12.23
N ILE A 886 18.90 10.40 -12.32
CA ILE A 886 18.01 9.34 -11.84
C ILE A 886 18.12 8.18 -12.85
N SER A 887 18.77 7.07 -12.48
CA SER A 887 18.94 5.93 -13.38
C SER A 887 17.60 5.19 -13.60
N GLN A 888 17.18 5.06 -14.85
CA GLN A 888 16.00 4.25 -15.23
C GLN A 888 16.29 2.74 -15.32
N THR A 889 17.44 2.27 -14.82
CA THR A 889 17.87 0.87 -14.90
C THR A 889 18.58 0.42 -13.61
N ASP A 890 18.22 -0.77 -13.14
CA ASP A 890 18.80 -1.59 -12.06
C ASP A 890 18.62 -1.16 -10.59
N VAL A 891 17.41 -1.37 -10.07
CA VAL A 891 17.11 -1.50 -8.61
C VAL A 891 17.73 -2.81 -8.01
N HIS A 892 18.56 -3.53 -8.74
CA HIS A 892 19.09 -4.85 -8.32
C HIS A 892 20.46 -4.84 -7.62
N GLU A 893 21.08 -3.69 -7.38
CA GLU A 893 22.45 -3.65 -6.82
C GLU A 893 22.57 -3.13 -5.38
N TYR A 894 21.55 -3.32 -4.54
CA TYR A 894 21.68 -3.09 -3.09
C TYR A 894 21.87 -4.38 -2.25
N ASP A 895 21.90 -5.56 -2.88
CA ASP A 895 22.07 -6.87 -2.20
C ASP A 895 23.34 -7.66 -2.61
N SER A 896 24.33 -7.02 -3.29
CA SER A 896 25.62 -7.66 -3.62
C SER A 896 26.79 -7.08 -2.78
N PRO A 897 27.71 -7.91 -2.23
CA PRO A 897 28.88 -7.41 -1.54
C PRO A 897 29.80 -6.69 -2.54
N LEU A 898 30.05 -5.40 -2.32
CA LEU A 898 31.06 -4.63 -3.03
C LEU A 898 32.43 -5.30 -2.85
N THR A 899 32.86 -6.08 -3.85
CA THR A 899 34.26 -6.44 -4.01
C THR A 899 35.00 -5.19 -4.50
N GLY A 900 35.96 -4.72 -3.69
CA GLY A 900 36.75 -3.53 -3.98
C GLY A 900 37.41 -3.56 -5.37
N ARG A 901 37.33 -2.44 -6.08
CA ARG A 901 38.26 -2.15 -7.17
C ARG A 901 39.55 -1.58 -6.55
N PRO A 902 40.74 -2.07 -6.93
CA PRO A 902 41.99 -1.49 -6.49
C PRO A 902 42.24 -0.15 -7.21
N LEU A 903 42.74 0.81 -6.45
CA LEU A 903 43.33 2.07 -6.93
C LEU A 903 44.46 1.76 -7.92
N GLY A 904 44.32 2.25 -9.16
CA GLY A 904 45.36 2.22 -10.18
C GLY A 904 45.94 3.61 -10.38
N HIS A 905 47.27 3.70 -10.30
CA HIS A 905 48.09 4.90 -10.36
C HIS A 905 47.80 5.86 -11.53
N SER A 906 47.92 7.15 -11.21
CA SER A 906 48.10 8.27 -12.13
C SER A 906 49.26 8.06 -13.09
N THR A 907 49.00 8.12 -14.40
CA THR A 907 49.91 8.69 -15.39
C THR A 907 49.12 9.26 -16.58
N VAL A 908 49.24 10.57 -16.80
CA VAL A 908 48.83 11.28 -18.02
C VAL A 908 49.83 10.96 -19.14
N PRO A 909 49.42 10.70 -20.41
CA PRO A 909 49.63 11.73 -21.44
C PRO A 909 48.61 11.82 -22.61
N MET A 910 48.48 13.06 -23.10
CA MET A 910 48.11 13.63 -24.42
C MET A 910 47.57 12.79 -25.62
N ARG A 911 46.49 13.35 -26.20
CA ARG A 911 46.13 13.61 -27.62
C ARG A 911 46.21 12.51 -28.72
N ALA A 912 45.08 12.42 -29.45
CA ALA A 912 44.90 12.41 -30.92
C ALA A 912 44.31 11.15 -31.60
N PHE A 913 43.16 11.38 -32.26
CA PHE A 913 42.64 10.88 -33.54
C PHE A 913 42.38 9.38 -33.86
N HIS A 914 41.22 9.22 -34.52
CA HIS A 914 40.80 8.25 -35.55
C HIS A 914 40.44 6.80 -35.16
N ASP A 915 39.15 6.51 -35.36
CA ASP A 915 38.59 5.44 -36.21
C ASP A 915 39.33 4.10 -36.26
N SER A 916 38.73 3.05 -35.68
CA SER A 916 38.61 1.75 -36.33
C SER A 916 37.81 0.77 -35.46
N THR A 917 36.96 0.04 -36.16
CA THR A 917 36.08 -1.03 -35.71
C THR A 917 36.85 -2.26 -35.20
N VAL A 918 36.51 -2.73 -34.00
CA VAL A 918 36.83 -4.10 -33.55
C VAL A 918 35.57 -4.73 -32.95
N ARG A 919 35.25 -5.94 -33.43
CA ARG A 919 34.07 -6.74 -33.07
C ARG A 919 34.16 -7.25 -31.63
N TRP A 920 33.04 -7.14 -30.92
CA TRP A 920 32.79 -7.70 -29.59
C TRP A 920 32.50 -9.21 -29.64
N SER A 921 33.45 -10.02 -30.11
CA SER A 921 33.34 -11.48 -30.04
C SER A 921 34.42 -12.18 -29.21
N ASP A 922 35.38 -11.46 -28.62
CA ASP A 922 36.59 -12.10 -28.05
C ASP A 922 36.96 -11.71 -26.59
N LEU A 923 36.05 -11.17 -25.78
CA LEU A 923 36.33 -10.89 -24.37
C LEU A 923 35.16 -11.25 -23.43
N GLU A 924 34.99 -12.53 -23.14
CA GLU A 924 34.27 -13.00 -21.94
C GLU A 924 35.25 -13.32 -20.80
N PRO A 925 35.11 -12.73 -19.59
CA PRO A 925 35.76 -13.23 -18.39
C PRO A 925 34.97 -14.38 -17.76
N LYS A 926 35.64 -15.52 -17.55
CA LYS A 926 35.13 -16.74 -16.90
C LYS A 926 34.65 -16.45 -15.46
N LYS A 927 33.40 -16.83 -15.13
CA LYS A 927 32.85 -16.88 -13.76
C LYS A 927 33.58 -17.93 -12.91
N GLU A 928 34.30 -17.52 -11.87
CA GLU A 928 34.69 -18.40 -10.76
C GLU A 928 33.64 -18.36 -9.64
N SER A 929 33.10 -19.54 -9.29
CA SER A 929 32.12 -19.72 -8.22
C SER A 929 32.79 -20.23 -6.94
N LYS A 930 32.74 -19.46 -5.83
CA LYS A 930 33.08 -20.00 -4.50
C LYS A 930 31.98 -20.95 -4.04
N LYS A 931 32.30 -22.24 -3.93
CA LYS A 931 31.36 -23.32 -3.56
C LYS A 931 31.07 -23.33 -2.06
N LEU A 932 29.79 -23.32 -1.66
CA LEU A 932 29.35 -23.52 -0.26
C LEU A 932 29.85 -24.87 0.31
N PRO A 933 30.05 -24.97 1.66
CA PRO A 933 30.47 -26.21 2.32
C PRO A 933 29.52 -27.39 2.04
N MET A 934 30.11 -28.56 1.76
CA MET A 934 29.42 -29.74 1.22
C MET A 934 28.26 -30.23 2.10
N LYS A 935 28.37 -30.13 3.43
CA LYS A 935 27.30 -30.53 4.38
C LYS A 935 26.05 -29.66 4.25
N THR A 936 26.20 -28.34 4.05
CA THR A 936 25.07 -27.41 3.89
C THR A 936 24.38 -27.61 2.55
N ARG A 937 25.16 -27.89 1.49
CA ARG A 937 24.62 -28.25 0.17
C ARG A 937 23.82 -29.55 0.22
N ILE A 938 24.30 -30.57 0.92
CA ILE A 938 23.58 -31.85 1.08
C ILE A 938 22.29 -31.64 1.88
N LYS A 939 22.30 -30.84 2.96
CA LYS A 939 21.11 -30.57 3.78
C LYS A 939 20.04 -29.78 3.02
N GLN A 940 20.44 -28.78 2.22
CA GLN A 940 19.54 -28.03 1.34
C GLN A 940 19.00 -28.89 0.19
N LEU A 941 19.83 -29.78 -0.37
CA LEU A 941 19.38 -30.72 -1.39
C LEU A 941 18.33 -31.69 -0.80
N TRP A 942 18.56 -32.20 0.41
CA TRP A 942 17.65 -33.15 1.06
C TRP A 942 16.29 -32.53 1.44
N SER A 943 16.26 -31.27 1.88
CA SER A 943 15.00 -30.58 2.18
C SER A 943 14.20 -30.31 0.90
N THR A 944 14.86 -29.91 -0.18
CA THR A 944 14.24 -29.71 -1.50
C THR A 944 13.61 -31.01 -2.01
N VAL A 945 14.37 -32.13 -1.98
CA VAL A 945 13.87 -33.46 -2.36
C VAL A 945 12.66 -33.87 -1.51
N LYS A 946 12.70 -33.64 -0.19
CA LYS A 946 11.57 -33.96 0.70
C LYS A 946 10.26 -33.26 0.27
N TYR A 947 10.31 -31.96 -0.04
CA TYR A 947 9.11 -31.21 -0.41
C TYR A 947 8.63 -31.54 -1.83
N LEU A 948 9.54 -31.76 -2.77
CA LEU A 948 9.20 -32.25 -4.12
C LEU A 948 8.48 -33.60 -4.04
N PHE A 949 9.04 -34.55 -3.29
CA PHE A 949 8.44 -35.86 -3.10
C PHE A 949 7.06 -35.78 -2.43
N ARG A 950 6.92 -34.93 -1.41
CA ARG A 950 5.62 -34.69 -0.73
C ARG A 950 4.57 -34.16 -1.71
N PHE A 951 4.91 -33.15 -2.50
CA PHE A 951 4.03 -32.59 -3.52
C PHE A 951 3.55 -33.65 -4.51
N TYR A 952 4.47 -34.43 -5.09
CA TYR A 952 4.13 -35.46 -6.07
C TYR A 952 3.29 -36.58 -5.47
N LEU A 953 3.59 -37.01 -4.24
CA LEU A 953 2.76 -38.00 -3.54
C LEU A 953 1.35 -37.50 -3.25
N ASP A 954 1.20 -36.24 -2.84
CA ASP A 954 -0.12 -35.66 -2.58
C ASP A 954 -0.92 -35.49 -3.88
N GLY A 955 -0.26 -35.17 -4.99
CA GLY A 955 -0.85 -35.22 -6.33
C GLY A 955 -1.36 -36.63 -6.68
N VAL A 956 -0.55 -37.67 -6.45
CA VAL A 956 -0.99 -39.07 -6.67
C VAL A 956 -2.19 -39.41 -5.78
N LYS A 957 -2.17 -39.05 -4.49
CA LYS A 957 -3.32 -39.23 -3.59
C LYS A 957 -4.58 -38.55 -4.11
N GLN A 958 -4.45 -37.36 -4.71
CA GLN A 958 -5.59 -36.66 -5.31
C GLN A 958 -6.17 -37.42 -6.50
N ILE A 959 -5.36 -38.09 -7.33
CA ILE A 959 -5.85 -38.97 -8.41
C ILE A 959 -6.71 -40.11 -7.85
N TRP A 960 -6.30 -40.70 -6.72
CA TRP A 960 -7.08 -41.74 -6.05
C TRP A 960 -8.40 -41.22 -5.46
N ARG A 961 -8.41 -39.99 -4.91
CA ARG A 961 -9.65 -39.33 -4.47
C ARG A 961 -10.59 -39.08 -5.65
N ASN A 962 -10.06 -38.59 -6.77
CA ASN A 962 -10.80 -38.38 -8.01
C ASN A 962 -11.39 -39.71 -8.54
N ARG A 963 -10.68 -40.84 -8.39
CA ARG A 963 -11.21 -42.18 -8.72
C ARG A 963 -12.46 -42.53 -7.93
N THR A 964 -12.47 -42.22 -6.63
CA THR A 964 -13.62 -42.48 -5.76
C THR A 964 -14.81 -41.62 -6.16
N ALA A 965 -14.58 -40.34 -6.43
CA ALA A 965 -15.62 -39.42 -6.92
C ALA A 965 -16.20 -39.89 -8.27
N VAL A 966 -15.35 -40.27 -9.24
CA VAL A 966 -15.80 -40.80 -10.54
C VAL A 966 -16.59 -42.09 -10.39
N LYS A 967 -16.20 -43.00 -9.48
CA LYS A 967 -16.98 -44.21 -9.19
C LYS A 967 -18.36 -43.86 -8.60
N ALA A 968 -18.43 -42.88 -7.71
CA ALA A 968 -19.68 -42.41 -7.13
C ALA A 968 -20.61 -41.81 -8.20
N ILE A 969 -20.09 -40.94 -9.07
CA ILE A 969 -20.84 -40.36 -10.20
C ILE A 969 -21.36 -41.48 -11.12
N LYS A 970 -20.50 -42.43 -11.52
CA LYS A 970 -20.91 -43.57 -12.37
C LYS A 970 -21.98 -44.44 -11.70
N ARG A 971 -21.92 -44.62 -10.39
CA ARG A 971 -22.93 -45.37 -9.62
C ARG A 971 -24.26 -44.61 -9.61
N GLN A 972 -24.23 -43.33 -9.25
CA GLN A 972 -25.42 -42.48 -9.17
C GLN A 972 -26.13 -42.37 -10.52
N VAL A 973 -25.39 -42.15 -11.61
CA VAL A 973 -25.94 -42.10 -12.97
C VAL A 973 -26.55 -43.44 -13.39
N ARG A 974 -25.92 -44.57 -13.01
CA ARG A 974 -26.49 -45.90 -13.27
C ARG A 974 -27.78 -46.15 -12.49
N GLU A 975 -27.85 -45.72 -11.24
CA GLU A 975 -29.02 -45.88 -10.35
C GLU A 975 -30.20 -44.99 -10.79
N THR A 976 -29.91 -43.74 -11.16
CA THR A 976 -30.92 -42.73 -11.52
C THR A 976 -31.31 -42.71 -12.99
N LYS A 977 -30.53 -43.36 -13.87
CA LYS A 977 -30.68 -43.37 -15.35
C LYS A 977 -30.73 -41.98 -16.00
N ARG A 978 -30.23 -40.93 -15.33
CA ARG A 978 -30.04 -39.60 -15.95
C ARG A 978 -28.78 -39.58 -16.84
N ASP A 979 -28.66 -38.58 -17.71
CA ASP A 979 -27.41 -38.33 -18.41
C ASP A 979 -26.34 -37.69 -17.51
N TYR A 980 -25.07 -37.84 -17.89
CA TYR A 980 -23.96 -37.13 -17.25
C TYR A 980 -24.07 -35.63 -17.52
N THR A 981 -23.81 -34.79 -16.50
CA THR A 981 -23.63 -33.36 -16.74
C THR A 981 -22.32 -33.10 -17.49
N TRP A 982 -22.15 -31.88 -18.00
CA TRP A 982 -20.92 -31.51 -18.68
C TRP A 982 -19.73 -31.56 -17.72
N GLU A 983 -19.86 -31.01 -16.51
CA GLU A 983 -18.83 -30.99 -15.47
C GLU A 983 -18.42 -32.40 -15.04
N GLU A 984 -19.40 -33.29 -14.87
CA GLU A 984 -19.15 -34.71 -14.57
C GLU A 984 -18.38 -35.40 -15.71
N THR A 985 -18.73 -35.09 -16.96
CA THR A 985 -18.03 -35.60 -18.14
C THR A 985 -16.57 -35.13 -18.15
N GLN A 986 -16.31 -33.84 -17.91
CA GLN A 986 -14.96 -33.28 -17.86
C GLN A 986 -14.12 -33.89 -16.72
N MET A 987 -14.74 -34.14 -15.55
CA MET A 987 -14.07 -34.81 -14.44
C MET A 987 -13.70 -36.26 -14.77
N ILE A 988 -14.58 -37.01 -15.45
CA ILE A 988 -14.32 -38.39 -15.88
C ILE A 988 -13.20 -38.45 -16.92
N LEU A 989 -13.19 -37.52 -17.88
CA LEU A 989 -12.16 -37.43 -18.92
C LEU A 989 -10.79 -37.09 -18.32
N THR A 990 -10.74 -36.07 -17.46
CA THR A 990 -9.51 -35.67 -16.76
C THR A 990 -8.96 -36.81 -15.90
N HIS A 991 -9.83 -37.47 -15.12
CA HIS A 991 -9.42 -38.62 -14.32
C HIS A 991 -8.87 -39.78 -15.17
N SER A 992 -9.52 -40.09 -16.30
CA SER A 992 -9.09 -41.17 -17.19
C SER A 992 -7.73 -40.87 -17.82
N SER A 993 -7.50 -39.60 -18.21
CA SER A 993 -6.21 -39.12 -18.72
C SER A 993 -5.10 -39.21 -17.68
N ASP A 994 -5.35 -38.76 -16.45
CA ASP A 994 -4.37 -38.83 -15.36
C ASP A 994 -4.04 -40.27 -14.96
N MET A 995 -5.02 -41.17 -14.98
CA MET A 995 -4.82 -42.60 -14.74
C MET A 995 -3.96 -43.27 -15.82
N LEU A 996 -4.05 -42.82 -17.07
CA LEU A 996 -3.23 -43.34 -18.17
C LEU A 996 -1.77 -42.89 -18.04
N LYS A 997 -1.53 -41.67 -17.54
CA LYS A 997 -0.19 -41.11 -17.34
C LYS A 997 0.49 -41.64 -16.07
N LEU A 998 -0.30 -42.06 -15.09
CA LEU A 998 0.19 -42.47 -13.77
C LEU A 998 1.27 -43.56 -13.79
N PRO A 999 1.21 -44.64 -14.61
CA PRO A 999 2.25 -45.67 -14.61
C PRO A 999 3.63 -45.14 -15.04
N LEU A 1000 3.67 -44.34 -16.10
CA LEU A 1000 4.92 -43.71 -16.58
C LEU A 1000 5.43 -42.68 -15.57
N PHE A 1001 4.54 -41.89 -14.99
CA PHE A 1001 4.89 -40.91 -13.96
C PHE A 1001 5.48 -41.57 -12.71
N LEU A 1002 4.88 -42.66 -12.22
CA LEU A 1002 5.41 -43.42 -11.07
C LEU A 1002 6.76 -44.07 -11.38
N LEU A 1003 6.95 -44.56 -12.61
CA LEU A 1003 8.24 -45.07 -13.05
C LEU A 1003 9.30 -43.97 -12.96
N ILE A 1004 9.03 -42.79 -13.54
CA ILE A 1004 9.97 -41.66 -13.54
C ILE A 1004 10.24 -41.15 -12.13
N LEU A 1005 9.19 -41.02 -11.29
CA LEU A 1005 9.32 -40.61 -9.90
C LEU A 1005 10.22 -41.54 -9.09
N VAL A 1006 10.23 -42.85 -9.39
CA VAL A 1006 11.07 -43.84 -8.69
C VAL A 1006 12.47 -43.96 -9.31
N THR A 1007 12.62 -43.78 -10.63
CA THR A 1007 13.90 -44.01 -11.32
C THR A 1007 14.76 -42.75 -11.48
N VAL A 1008 14.15 -41.59 -11.76
CA VAL A 1008 14.86 -40.33 -12.08
C VAL A 1008 14.01 -39.12 -11.64
N GLU A 1009 13.87 -38.91 -10.32
CA GLU A 1009 13.10 -37.78 -9.74
C GLU A 1009 13.60 -36.41 -10.26
N GLU A 1010 14.91 -36.26 -10.47
CA GLU A 1010 15.54 -35.03 -10.93
C GLU A 1010 15.06 -34.58 -12.33
N LEU A 1011 14.42 -35.47 -13.10
CA LEU A 1011 13.86 -35.17 -14.42
C LEU A 1011 12.50 -34.44 -14.32
N LEU A 1012 11.77 -34.53 -13.21
CA LEU A 1012 10.41 -34.03 -13.09
C LEU A 1012 10.29 -32.51 -13.28
N PRO A 1013 11.18 -31.66 -12.73
CA PRO A 1013 11.12 -30.22 -13.00
C PRO A 1013 11.36 -29.87 -14.48
N LEU A 1014 12.24 -30.62 -15.16
CA LEU A 1014 12.47 -30.48 -16.61
C LEU A 1014 11.23 -30.91 -17.41
N MET A 1015 10.54 -31.96 -16.96
CA MET A 1015 9.29 -32.40 -17.58
C MET A 1015 8.17 -31.37 -17.46
N VAL A 1016 8.06 -30.64 -16.35
CA VAL A 1016 7.08 -29.54 -16.21
C VAL A 1016 7.32 -28.46 -17.26
N ILE A 1017 8.58 -28.17 -17.57
CA ILE A 1017 8.96 -27.11 -18.53
C ILE A 1017 8.72 -27.56 -19.97
N TYR A 1018 9.12 -28.80 -20.30
CA TYR A 1018 9.26 -29.27 -21.68
C TYR A 1018 8.26 -30.34 -22.11
N THR A 1019 7.82 -31.20 -21.20
CA THR A 1019 6.89 -32.30 -21.48
C THR A 1019 5.76 -32.41 -20.46
N PRO A 1020 5.02 -31.32 -20.15
CA PRO A 1020 4.02 -31.32 -19.07
C PRO A 1020 2.85 -32.26 -19.35
N PHE A 1021 2.60 -32.61 -20.63
CA PHE A 1021 1.55 -33.53 -21.04
C PHE A 1021 1.79 -34.98 -20.57
N LEU A 1022 3.03 -35.36 -20.27
CA LEU A 1022 3.37 -36.67 -19.70
C LEU A 1022 3.08 -36.77 -18.20
N LEU A 1023 2.82 -35.64 -17.53
CA LEU A 1023 2.54 -35.58 -16.11
C LEU A 1023 1.02 -35.60 -15.85
N PRO A 1024 0.57 -36.27 -14.77
CA PRO A 1024 -0.80 -36.12 -14.29
C PRO A 1024 -1.09 -34.66 -13.92
N SER A 1025 -2.30 -34.19 -14.23
CA SER A 1025 -2.69 -32.79 -13.98
C SER A 1025 -2.61 -32.39 -12.50
N THR A 1026 -2.84 -33.34 -11.60
CA THR A 1026 -2.72 -33.20 -10.14
C THR A 1026 -1.29 -33.00 -9.63
N CYS A 1027 -0.28 -33.18 -10.50
CA CYS A 1027 1.14 -33.09 -10.18
C CYS A 1027 1.81 -31.86 -10.84
N ILE A 1028 1.01 -30.86 -11.22
CA ILE A 1028 1.46 -29.58 -11.78
C ILE A 1028 0.80 -28.44 -10.99
N LEU A 1029 1.54 -27.37 -10.67
CA LEU A 1029 0.99 -26.24 -9.93
C LEU A 1029 0.08 -25.35 -10.80
N PRO A 1030 -0.92 -24.66 -10.21
CA PRO A 1030 -1.72 -23.67 -10.94
C PRO A 1030 -0.88 -22.57 -11.60
N SER A 1031 0.18 -22.09 -10.94
CA SER A 1031 1.13 -21.11 -11.51
C SER A 1031 1.83 -21.65 -12.76
N GLN A 1032 2.22 -22.92 -12.73
CA GLN A 1032 2.87 -23.61 -13.84
C GLN A 1032 1.89 -23.85 -14.99
N ILE A 1033 0.63 -24.23 -14.69
CA ILE A 1033 -0.44 -24.37 -15.68
C ILE A 1033 -0.70 -23.05 -16.40
N LEU A 1034 -0.70 -21.92 -15.69
CA LEU A 1034 -0.87 -20.59 -16.30
C LEU A 1034 0.27 -20.27 -17.28
N LYS A 1035 1.53 -20.47 -16.88
CA LYS A 1035 2.71 -20.29 -17.76
C LYS A 1035 2.69 -21.23 -18.98
N ILE A 1036 2.18 -22.45 -18.81
CA ILE A 1036 1.97 -23.38 -19.92
C ILE A 1036 0.91 -22.78 -20.87
N ARG A 1037 -0.26 -22.39 -20.36
CA ARG A 1037 -1.35 -21.82 -21.18
C ARG A 1037 -0.93 -20.54 -21.92
N GLN A 1038 -0.19 -19.63 -21.28
CA GLN A 1038 0.35 -18.42 -21.93
C GLN A 1038 1.25 -18.73 -23.13
N ARG A 1039 2.19 -19.68 -22.98
CA ARG A 1039 3.03 -20.17 -24.09
C ARG A 1039 2.20 -20.83 -25.19
N LEU A 1040 1.13 -21.54 -24.82
CA LEU A 1040 0.27 -22.18 -25.80
C LEU A 1040 -0.54 -21.15 -26.61
N GLU A 1041 -0.98 -20.06 -25.97
CA GLU A 1041 -1.82 -19.03 -26.57
C GLU A 1041 -1.10 -18.19 -27.62
N VAL A 1042 0.14 -17.74 -27.35
CA VAL A 1042 0.99 -17.04 -28.33
C VAL A 1042 1.11 -17.84 -29.64
N ASN A 1043 1.36 -19.13 -29.49
CA ASN A 1043 1.51 -20.03 -30.63
C ASN A 1043 0.18 -20.30 -31.36
N ARG A 1044 -0.94 -20.36 -30.63
CA ARG A 1044 -2.29 -20.48 -31.20
C ARG A 1044 -2.63 -19.25 -32.03
N GLU A 1045 -2.34 -18.05 -31.52
CA GLU A 1045 -2.61 -16.79 -32.22
C GLU A 1045 -1.84 -16.73 -33.55
N ALA A 1046 -0.55 -17.06 -33.53
CA ALA A 1046 0.27 -17.15 -34.76
C ALA A 1046 -0.30 -18.18 -35.77
N ALA A 1047 -0.77 -19.34 -35.28
CA ALA A 1047 -1.38 -20.36 -36.14
C ALA A 1047 -2.73 -19.91 -36.74
N VAL A 1048 -3.55 -19.19 -35.97
CA VAL A 1048 -4.82 -18.63 -36.45
C VAL A 1048 -4.59 -17.57 -37.52
N GLN A 1049 -3.64 -16.65 -37.31
CA GLN A 1049 -3.28 -15.63 -38.30
C GLN A 1049 -2.84 -16.27 -39.62
N LYS A 1050 -1.98 -17.29 -39.55
CA LYS A 1050 -1.52 -18.03 -40.73
C LYS A 1050 -2.64 -18.80 -41.44
N ILE A 1051 -3.60 -19.35 -40.71
CA ILE A 1051 -4.79 -19.97 -41.31
C ILE A 1051 -5.67 -18.91 -41.99
N GLN A 1052 -5.84 -17.73 -41.39
CA GLN A 1052 -6.59 -16.62 -42.00
C GLN A 1052 -5.94 -16.17 -43.31
N GLU A 1053 -4.60 -16.09 -43.37
CA GLU A 1053 -3.85 -15.80 -44.60
C GLU A 1053 -4.08 -16.89 -45.66
N LEU A 1054 -3.83 -18.16 -45.31
CA LEU A 1054 -3.94 -19.29 -46.24
C LEU A 1054 -5.37 -19.55 -46.75
N VAL A 1055 -6.39 -19.25 -45.93
CA VAL A 1055 -7.81 -19.38 -46.30
C VAL A 1055 -8.31 -18.13 -47.03
N GLY A 1056 -7.77 -16.95 -46.71
CA GLY A 1056 -8.10 -15.69 -47.39
C GLY A 1056 -7.61 -15.65 -48.85
N GLU A 1057 -6.48 -16.29 -49.16
CA GLU A 1057 -5.98 -16.48 -50.52
C GLU A 1057 -6.77 -17.54 -51.32
N ALA A 1058 -7.43 -18.48 -50.65
CA ALA A 1058 -8.19 -19.57 -51.26
C ALA A 1058 -9.69 -19.26 -51.33
N LYS A 1059 -10.10 -18.33 -52.20
CA LYS A 1059 -11.50 -17.89 -52.35
C LYS A 1059 -12.49 -18.96 -52.86
N ASP A 1060 -12.03 -20.13 -53.32
CA ASP A 1060 -12.87 -21.15 -53.96
C ASP A 1060 -12.61 -22.59 -53.45
N ILE A 1061 -12.63 -22.82 -52.14
CA ILE A 1061 -12.67 -24.20 -51.60
C ILE A 1061 -14.13 -24.63 -51.45
N GLN A 1062 -14.73 -25.16 -52.52
CA GLN A 1062 -16.00 -25.89 -52.44
C GLN A 1062 -15.71 -27.40 -52.33
N PRO A 1063 -16.17 -28.09 -51.27
CA PRO A 1063 -16.02 -29.54 -51.19
C PRO A 1063 -16.95 -30.23 -52.20
N GLU A 1064 -16.45 -31.18 -52.99
CA GLU A 1064 -17.24 -31.96 -53.96
C GLU A 1064 -18.18 -33.01 -53.31
N GLY A 1065 -18.59 -32.81 -52.05
CA GLY A 1065 -19.50 -33.71 -51.35
C GLY A 1065 -19.87 -33.26 -49.94
N ASP A 1066 -20.97 -33.79 -49.42
CA ASP A 1066 -21.51 -33.51 -48.07
C ASP A 1066 -20.80 -34.30 -46.95
N SER A 1067 -19.86 -35.18 -47.29
CA SER A 1067 -19.19 -36.00 -46.27
C SER A 1067 -18.06 -35.23 -45.57
N LEU A 1068 -17.92 -35.51 -44.28
CA LEU A 1068 -16.84 -35.03 -43.40
C LEU A 1068 -15.44 -35.28 -44.01
N GLN A 1069 -15.31 -36.35 -44.80
CA GLN A 1069 -14.07 -36.77 -45.45
C GLN A 1069 -13.72 -35.87 -46.66
N ASP A 1070 -14.73 -35.48 -47.46
CA ASP A 1070 -14.58 -34.68 -48.68
C ASP A 1070 -14.20 -33.23 -48.38
N ALA A 1071 -14.79 -32.68 -47.31
CA ALA A 1071 -14.47 -31.39 -46.72
C ALA A 1071 -12.99 -31.25 -46.30
N MET A 1072 -12.38 -32.33 -45.80
CA MET A 1072 -10.99 -32.32 -45.34
C MET A 1072 -9.95 -32.58 -46.44
N SER A 1073 -10.34 -33.23 -47.53
CA SER A 1073 -9.50 -33.33 -48.73
C SER A 1073 -9.29 -31.98 -49.41
N ALA A 1074 -10.26 -31.07 -49.27
CA ALA A 1074 -10.24 -29.75 -49.87
C ALA A 1074 -9.31 -28.74 -49.16
N LEU A 1075 -8.86 -29.04 -47.92
CA LEU A 1075 -7.91 -28.19 -47.18
C LEU A 1075 -6.48 -28.36 -47.70
N PRO A 1076 -5.74 -27.25 -47.96
CA PRO A 1076 -4.33 -27.30 -48.30
C PRO A 1076 -3.50 -28.05 -47.24
N PRO A 1077 -2.46 -28.81 -47.63
CA PRO A 1077 -1.56 -29.48 -46.69
C PRO A 1077 -0.92 -28.52 -45.66
N ALA A 1078 -0.75 -27.24 -46.02
CA ALA A 1078 -0.27 -26.20 -45.10
C ALA A 1078 -1.30 -25.89 -43.99
N CYS A 1079 -2.59 -25.74 -44.31
CA CYS A 1079 -3.66 -25.54 -43.32
C CYS A 1079 -3.79 -26.74 -42.38
N LEU A 1080 -3.71 -27.97 -42.92
CA LEU A 1080 -3.74 -29.20 -42.12
C LEU A 1080 -2.58 -29.29 -41.11
N ARG A 1081 -1.41 -28.74 -41.48
CA ARG A 1081 -0.25 -28.65 -40.60
C ARG A 1081 -0.42 -27.63 -39.49
N GLU A 1082 -1.10 -26.49 -39.73
CA GLU A 1082 -1.36 -25.51 -38.67
C GLU A 1082 -2.51 -25.92 -37.73
N LEU A 1083 -3.40 -26.82 -38.19
CA LEU A 1083 -4.48 -27.40 -37.41
C LEU A 1083 -4.06 -28.59 -36.51
N THR A 1084 -2.82 -29.10 -36.60
CA THR A 1084 -2.27 -30.23 -35.78
C THR A 1084 -0.91 -29.84 -35.12
N MET A 1085 -0.27 -30.48 -34.09
CA MET A 1085 1.04 -30.13 -33.36
C MET A 1085 2.40 -30.95 -33.62
N TYR A 1086 3.61 -30.36 -33.82
CA TYR A 1086 4.96 -31.07 -34.01
C TYR A 1086 5.81 -31.14 -32.71
N VAL A 1087 6.84 -32.01 -32.66
CA VAL A 1087 7.85 -32.07 -31.58
C VAL A 1087 9.24 -31.70 -32.10
N GLU A 1088 9.68 -30.49 -31.76
CA GLU A 1088 10.95 -30.23 -31.07
C GLU A 1088 10.77 -28.85 -30.40
N PHE A 1089 10.65 -28.88 -29.08
CA PHE A 1089 10.60 -27.73 -28.16
C PHE A 1089 9.74 -26.53 -28.61
N THR A 1090 8.45 -26.61 -28.25
CA THR A 1090 7.34 -25.64 -28.40
C THR A 1090 6.79 -25.48 -29.83
N ASN A 1091 5.47 -25.73 -30.03
CA ASN A 1091 4.53 -24.85 -30.76
C ASN A 1091 3.17 -25.55 -31.09
N VAL A 1092 2.10 -24.83 -30.75
CA VAL A 1092 0.69 -25.23 -30.63
C VAL A 1092 -0.07 -25.22 -31.94
N SER A 1093 -1.10 -26.06 -32.02
CA SER A 1093 -2.12 -26.03 -33.07
C SER A 1093 -3.40 -25.39 -32.56
N VAL A 1094 -4.24 -24.84 -33.44
CA VAL A 1094 -5.53 -24.23 -33.04
C VAL A 1094 -6.35 -25.11 -32.08
N TYR A 1095 -6.42 -26.43 -32.28
CA TYR A 1095 -7.18 -27.37 -31.42
C TYR A 1095 -6.33 -28.15 -30.41
N ASN A 1096 -5.05 -27.82 -30.24
CA ASN A 1096 -4.11 -28.55 -29.40
C ASN A 1096 -4.03 -30.08 -29.68
N LEU A 1097 -4.15 -30.51 -30.95
CA LEU A 1097 -4.10 -31.91 -31.41
C LEU A 1097 -2.70 -32.29 -31.93
N SER A 1098 -2.33 -33.57 -32.07
CA SER A 1098 -1.00 -34.01 -32.57
C SER A 1098 -0.81 -33.92 -34.12
N LYS A 1099 0.31 -33.36 -34.64
CA LYS A 1099 0.85 -33.39 -36.06
C LYS A 1099 1.49 -34.75 -36.38
N TRP A 1100 1.65 -35.69 -35.45
CA TRP A 1100 2.39 -36.93 -35.73
C TRP A 1100 1.67 -37.80 -36.77
N GLY A 1101 2.37 -38.40 -37.73
CA GLY A 1101 1.75 -39.25 -38.76
C GLY A 1101 1.36 -38.52 -40.05
N THR A 1102 0.89 -39.30 -41.04
CA THR A 1102 0.55 -38.83 -42.39
C THR A 1102 -0.61 -37.85 -42.39
N ASP A 1103 -0.79 -37.08 -43.47
CA ASP A 1103 -1.92 -36.16 -43.61
C ASP A 1103 -3.28 -36.86 -43.46
N GLY A 1104 -3.38 -38.15 -43.84
CA GLY A 1104 -4.56 -38.97 -43.56
C GLY A 1104 -4.83 -39.19 -42.06
N LEU A 1105 -3.78 -39.43 -41.26
CA LEU A 1105 -3.91 -39.57 -39.80
C LEU A 1105 -4.25 -38.23 -39.13
N ARG A 1106 -3.68 -37.13 -39.61
CA ARG A 1106 -3.98 -35.76 -39.13
C ARG A 1106 -5.44 -35.40 -39.39
N ARG A 1107 -5.91 -35.65 -40.62
CA ARG A 1107 -7.31 -35.48 -40.99
C ARG A 1107 -8.22 -36.26 -40.05
N LYS A 1108 -7.98 -37.57 -39.91
CA LYS A 1108 -8.75 -38.43 -39.01
C LYS A 1108 -8.82 -37.88 -37.57
N ARG A 1109 -7.72 -37.39 -37.00
CA ARG A 1109 -7.74 -36.81 -35.63
C ARG A 1109 -8.55 -35.54 -35.51
N ILE A 1110 -8.45 -34.63 -36.47
CA ILE A 1110 -9.27 -33.41 -36.48
C ILE A 1110 -10.74 -33.79 -36.56
N LEU A 1111 -11.10 -34.78 -37.40
CA LEU A 1111 -12.47 -35.27 -37.51
C LEU A 1111 -12.99 -35.87 -36.22
N ASP A 1112 -12.21 -36.76 -35.61
CA ASP A 1112 -12.57 -37.40 -34.36
C ASP A 1112 -12.73 -36.35 -33.23
N HIS A 1113 -11.88 -35.32 -33.20
CA HIS A 1113 -11.96 -34.22 -32.22
C HIS A 1113 -13.19 -33.34 -32.43
N VAL A 1114 -13.45 -32.90 -33.66
CA VAL A 1114 -14.61 -32.05 -33.98
C VAL A 1114 -15.92 -32.80 -33.70
N LYS A 1115 -15.97 -34.11 -34.00
CA LYS A 1115 -17.12 -34.94 -33.66
C LYS A 1115 -17.33 -35.03 -32.15
N GLN A 1116 -16.26 -35.16 -31.37
CA GLN A 1116 -16.33 -35.12 -29.91
C GLN A 1116 -16.80 -33.76 -29.40
N LEU A 1117 -16.32 -32.65 -29.98
CA LEU A 1117 -16.77 -31.30 -29.63
C LEU A 1117 -18.26 -31.10 -29.88
N GLN A 1118 -18.82 -31.63 -30.98
CA GLN A 1118 -20.25 -31.53 -31.26
C GLN A 1118 -21.11 -32.26 -30.22
N GLU A 1119 -20.64 -33.38 -29.67
CA GLU A 1119 -21.31 -34.06 -28.56
C GLU A 1119 -21.14 -33.30 -27.24
N ASP A 1120 -19.96 -32.72 -27.01
CA ASP A 1120 -19.66 -31.90 -25.83
C ASP A 1120 -20.44 -30.58 -25.83
N ASP A 1121 -20.60 -29.93 -26.99
CA ASP A 1121 -21.30 -28.64 -27.19
C ASP A 1121 -22.77 -28.74 -26.80
N LYS A 1122 -23.42 -29.88 -27.08
CA LYS A 1122 -24.80 -30.15 -26.64
C LYS A 1122 -24.94 -30.14 -25.12
N ARG A 1123 -23.93 -30.64 -24.40
CA ARG A 1123 -23.90 -30.66 -22.92
C ARG A 1123 -23.45 -29.31 -22.37
N LEU A 1124 -22.46 -28.69 -22.99
CA LEU A 1124 -21.93 -27.39 -22.58
C LEU A 1124 -22.99 -26.29 -22.66
N LYS A 1125 -23.88 -26.32 -23.66
CA LYS A 1125 -24.99 -25.34 -23.82
C LYS A 1125 -25.88 -25.22 -22.59
N VAL A 1126 -26.04 -26.30 -21.82
CA VAL A 1126 -26.88 -26.35 -20.61
C VAL A 1126 -26.05 -26.49 -19.33
N ALA A 1127 -24.73 -26.37 -19.42
CA ALA A 1127 -23.82 -26.52 -18.29
C ALA A 1127 -23.89 -25.32 -17.33
N ASP A 1128 -23.75 -25.60 -16.04
CA ASP A 1128 -23.75 -24.57 -14.99
C ASP A 1128 -22.56 -23.62 -15.15
N VAL A 1129 -21.45 -24.10 -15.72
CA VAL A 1129 -20.26 -23.28 -16.01
C VAL A 1129 -20.55 -22.07 -16.91
N LEU A 1130 -21.58 -22.13 -17.77
CA LEU A 1130 -22.01 -21.02 -18.64
C LEU A 1130 -23.08 -20.13 -18.02
N GLN A 1131 -23.62 -20.50 -16.84
CA GLN A 1131 -24.60 -19.71 -16.10
C GLN A 1131 -23.89 -18.65 -15.22
N ASP A 1132 -24.60 -17.58 -14.88
CA ASP A 1132 -24.05 -16.47 -14.10
C ASP A 1132 -24.16 -16.79 -12.59
N GLY A 1133 -23.06 -17.21 -11.97
CA GLY A 1133 -22.99 -17.44 -10.51
C GLY A 1133 -21.84 -18.32 -10.03
N ASN A 1134 -21.48 -19.37 -10.77
CA ASN A 1134 -20.36 -20.25 -10.43
C ASN A 1134 -19.26 -20.14 -11.50
N VAL A 1135 -18.05 -19.74 -11.12
CA VAL A 1135 -16.96 -19.50 -12.07
C VAL A 1135 -15.78 -20.40 -11.73
N ASN A 1136 -15.80 -21.63 -12.24
CA ASN A 1136 -14.60 -22.44 -12.29
C ASN A 1136 -13.76 -22.00 -13.51
N MET A 1137 -12.80 -21.10 -13.26
CA MET A 1137 -11.95 -20.52 -14.29
C MET A 1137 -11.14 -21.56 -15.07
N ASP A 1138 -10.75 -22.66 -14.43
CA ASP A 1138 -10.00 -23.73 -15.10
C ASP A 1138 -10.86 -24.52 -16.08
N LEU A 1139 -12.12 -24.80 -15.73
CA LEU A 1139 -13.06 -25.45 -16.64
C LEU A 1139 -13.41 -24.56 -17.83
N LEU A 1140 -13.62 -23.25 -17.62
CA LEU A 1140 -13.88 -22.28 -18.69
C LEU A 1140 -12.70 -22.15 -19.64
N SER A 1141 -11.49 -21.94 -19.09
CA SER A 1141 -10.27 -21.83 -19.89
C SER A 1141 -10.02 -23.10 -20.70
N ASN A 1142 -10.21 -24.29 -20.11
CA ASN A 1142 -10.09 -25.56 -20.82
C ASN A 1142 -11.14 -25.72 -21.93
N ALA A 1143 -12.40 -25.31 -21.68
CA ALA A 1143 -13.46 -25.35 -22.69
C ALA A 1143 -13.16 -24.44 -23.90
N CYS A 1144 -12.62 -23.23 -23.65
CA CYS A 1144 -12.13 -22.33 -24.70
C CYS A 1144 -10.97 -22.97 -25.49
N ASN A 1145 -9.94 -23.47 -24.79
CA ASN A 1145 -8.75 -24.04 -25.42
C ASN A 1145 -9.06 -25.27 -26.30
N GLN A 1146 -9.98 -26.14 -25.88
CA GLN A 1146 -10.41 -27.32 -26.68
C GLN A 1146 -11.09 -26.95 -28.00
N ARG A 1147 -11.70 -25.75 -28.05
CA ARG A 1147 -12.38 -25.17 -29.22
C ARG A 1147 -11.49 -24.19 -29.99
N GLY A 1148 -10.22 -24.07 -29.60
CA GLY A 1148 -9.26 -23.16 -30.21
C GLY A 1148 -9.52 -21.67 -29.97
N LEU A 1149 -10.23 -21.34 -28.88
CA LEU A 1149 -10.53 -19.99 -28.43
C LEU A 1149 -9.54 -19.55 -27.34
N CYS A 1150 -9.32 -18.24 -27.21
CA CYS A 1150 -8.47 -17.67 -26.17
C CYS A 1150 -9.04 -17.96 -24.77
N GLY A 1151 -8.20 -18.53 -23.91
CA GLY A 1151 -8.52 -18.84 -22.51
C GLY A 1151 -7.54 -18.25 -21.49
N VAL A 1152 -6.73 -17.27 -21.90
CA VAL A 1152 -5.63 -16.68 -21.12
C VAL A 1152 -5.68 -15.15 -21.23
N ASN A 1153 -5.40 -14.44 -20.12
CA ASN A 1153 -5.51 -12.97 -20.04
C ASN A 1153 -6.88 -12.42 -20.51
N VAL A 1154 -7.93 -13.23 -20.34
CA VAL A 1154 -9.33 -12.86 -20.64
C VAL A 1154 -10.20 -13.14 -19.42
N THR A 1155 -11.20 -12.31 -19.20
CA THR A 1155 -12.15 -12.45 -18.09
C THR A 1155 -13.07 -13.65 -18.29
N ALA A 1156 -13.67 -14.13 -17.21
CA ALA A 1156 -14.68 -15.20 -17.28
C ALA A 1156 -15.86 -14.83 -18.20
N ALA A 1157 -16.28 -13.56 -18.20
CA ALA A 1157 -17.35 -13.05 -19.04
C ALA A 1157 -16.98 -13.12 -20.53
N GLN A 1158 -15.76 -12.70 -20.88
CA GLN A 1158 -15.23 -12.79 -22.24
C GLN A 1158 -15.12 -14.26 -22.71
N MET A 1159 -14.60 -15.16 -21.86
CA MET A 1159 -14.56 -16.59 -22.18
C MET A 1159 -15.96 -17.18 -22.41
N LYS A 1160 -16.93 -16.88 -21.54
CA LYS A 1160 -18.32 -17.30 -21.70
C LYS A 1160 -18.93 -16.73 -22.99
N GLN A 1161 -18.62 -15.48 -23.34
CA GLN A 1161 -19.10 -14.86 -24.56
C GLN A 1161 -18.53 -15.55 -25.81
N MET A 1162 -17.23 -15.83 -25.84
CA MET A 1162 -16.61 -16.57 -26.95
C MET A 1162 -17.20 -17.98 -27.09
N LEU A 1163 -17.44 -18.67 -25.96
CA LEU A 1163 -18.08 -19.99 -25.95
C LEU A 1163 -19.54 -19.92 -26.43
N ARG A 1164 -20.31 -18.89 -26.06
CA ARG A 1164 -21.67 -18.68 -26.56
C ARG A 1164 -21.68 -18.47 -28.07
N ILE A 1165 -20.80 -17.60 -28.59
CA ILE A 1165 -20.63 -17.39 -30.04
C ILE A 1165 -20.29 -18.71 -30.75
N TRP A 1166 -19.38 -19.51 -30.18
CA TRP A 1166 -19.05 -20.83 -30.69
C TRP A 1166 -20.27 -21.77 -30.72
N LEU A 1167 -21.01 -21.84 -29.63
CA LEU A 1167 -22.19 -22.71 -29.49
C LEU A 1167 -23.31 -22.32 -30.45
N ASP A 1168 -23.53 -21.02 -30.67
CA ASP A 1168 -24.53 -20.52 -31.61
C ASP A 1168 -24.23 -20.97 -33.05
N HIS A 1169 -22.95 -21.02 -33.43
CA HIS A 1169 -22.53 -21.49 -34.76
C HIS A 1169 -22.48 -23.02 -34.86
N SER A 1170 -21.92 -23.70 -33.86
CA SER A 1170 -21.75 -25.17 -33.85
C SER A 1170 -23.06 -25.93 -33.76
N LEU A 1171 -24.09 -25.35 -33.12
CA LEU A 1171 -25.42 -25.93 -32.94
C LEU A 1171 -26.49 -25.29 -33.84
N ALA A 1172 -26.08 -24.53 -34.87
CA ALA A 1172 -26.97 -23.91 -35.84
C ALA A 1172 -27.80 -24.94 -36.64
N SER A 1173 -28.95 -24.51 -37.18
CA SER A 1173 -29.79 -25.33 -38.06
C SER A 1173 -30.08 -24.59 -39.38
N PRO A 1174 -29.70 -25.13 -40.55
CA PRO A 1174 -29.08 -26.45 -40.77
C PRO A 1174 -27.67 -26.55 -40.16
N ALA A 1175 -27.27 -27.77 -39.81
CA ALA A 1175 -25.99 -28.03 -39.13
C ALA A 1175 -24.81 -27.50 -39.96
N PRO A 1176 -23.82 -26.85 -39.33
CA PRO A 1176 -22.67 -26.30 -40.06
C PRO A 1176 -21.88 -27.44 -40.71
N SER A 1177 -21.29 -27.15 -41.88
CA SER A 1177 -20.44 -28.14 -42.53
C SER A 1177 -19.20 -28.40 -41.66
N PRO A 1178 -18.63 -29.62 -41.72
CA PRO A 1178 -17.42 -29.96 -40.96
C PRO A 1178 -16.25 -29.00 -41.20
N LEU A 1179 -16.12 -28.50 -42.44
CA LEU A 1179 -15.13 -27.51 -42.81
C LEU A 1179 -15.38 -26.15 -42.13
N GLN A 1180 -16.65 -25.72 -42.05
CA GLN A 1180 -17.02 -24.48 -41.38
C GLN A 1180 -16.73 -24.56 -39.88
N LEU A 1181 -17.01 -25.70 -39.25
CA LEU A 1181 -16.74 -25.90 -37.83
C LEU A 1181 -15.24 -25.98 -37.53
N VAL A 1182 -14.45 -26.66 -38.39
CA VAL A 1182 -12.97 -26.73 -38.28
C VAL A 1182 -12.33 -25.34 -38.37
N LEU A 1183 -12.86 -24.45 -39.22
CA LEU A 1183 -12.30 -23.11 -39.42
C LEU A 1183 -12.93 -22.04 -38.50
N LEU A 1184 -13.94 -22.38 -37.72
CA LEU A 1184 -14.66 -21.44 -36.84
C LEU A 1184 -13.76 -20.65 -35.87
N PRO A 1185 -12.70 -21.22 -35.24
CA PRO A 1185 -11.83 -20.46 -34.34
C PRO A 1185 -11.10 -19.30 -35.05
N SER A 1186 -10.88 -19.41 -36.37
CA SER A 1186 -10.25 -18.35 -37.17
C SER A 1186 -11.21 -17.22 -37.55
N ARG A 1187 -12.51 -17.38 -37.27
CA ARG A 1187 -13.57 -16.41 -37.60
C ARG A 1187 -14.13 -15.71 -36.36
N ILE A 1188 -13.84 -16.23 -35.16
CA ILE A 1188 -14.23 -15.62 -33.90
C ILE A 1188 -13.09 -14.68 -33.48
N PRO A 1189 -13.30 -13.35 -33.45
CA PRO A 1189 -12.24 -12.41 -33.07
C PRO A 1189 -11.84 -12.65 -31.61
N PRO A 1190 -10.53 -12.73 -31.29
CA PRO A 1190 -10.09 -12.84 -29.91
C PRO A 1190 -10.32 -11.52 -29.17
N PHE A 1191 -10.67 -11.61 -27.89
CA PHE A 1191 -10.58 -10.46 -27.00
C PHE A 1191 -9.10 -10.20 -26.71
N LYS A 1192 -8.63 -8.97 -26.97
CA LYS A 1192 -7.28 -8.54 -26.61
C LYS A 1192 -7.34 -7.81 -25.27
N SER A 1193 -6.46 -8.19 -24.33
CA SER A 1193 -6.20 -7.43 -23.10
C SER A 1193 -5.25 -6.26 -23.42
N GLU A 1194 -5.40 -5.13 -22.71
CA GLU A 1194 -4.47 -3.99 -22.77
C GLU A 1194 -3.24 -4.17 -21.84
N GLU A 1195 -3.15 -5.28 -21.11
CA GLU A 1195 -1.96 -5.65 -20.33
C GLU A 1195 -0.80 -6.13 -21.22
N ILE A 1196 0.40 -6.24 -20.61
CA ILE A 1196 1.67 -6.64 -21.22
C ILE A 1196 1.50 -7.69 -22.33
N PRO A 1197 2.00 -7.46 -23.56
CA PRO A 1197 1.89 -8.43 -24.66
C PRO A 1197 2.43 -9.79 -24.26
N LEU A 1198 1.64 -10.85 -24.50
CA LEU A 1198 2.01 -12.24 -24.19
C LEU A 1198 3.33 -12.64 -24.88
N ASP A 1199 3.64 -12.07 -26.04
CA ASP A 1199 4.92 -12.26 -26.74
C ASP A 1199 6.11 -11.82 -25.91
N THR A 1200 6.01 -10.69 -25.20
CA THR A 1200 7.07 -10.18 -24.32
C THR A 1200 7.32 -11.13 -23.16
N ILE A 1201 6.25 -11.67 -22.55
CA ILE A 1201 6.33 -12.64 -21.44
C ILE A 1201 7.01 -13.93 -21.90
N VAL A 1202 6.70 -14.40 -23.11
CA VAL A 1202 7.29 -15.62 -23.67
C VAL A 1202 8.75 -15.39 -24.09
N GLU A 1203 9.10 -14.24 -24.64
CA GLU A 1203 10.49 -13.88 -25.00
C GLU A 1203 11.38 -13.71 -23.76
N GLU A 1204 10.85 -13.15 -22.67
CA GLU A 1204 11.54 -13.12 -21.37
C GLU A 1204 11.76 -14.52 -20.79
N ASP A 1205 10.75 -15.39 -20.86
CA ASP A 1205 10.90 -16.79 -20.44
C ASP A 1205 11.95 -17.51 -21.31
N LYS A 1206 12.00 -17.28 -22.64
CA LYS A 1206 13.00 -17.87 -23.53
C LYS A 1206 14.45 -17.45 -23.20
N LYS A 1207 14.66 -16.25 -22.67
CA LYS A 1207 15.99 -15.75 -22.27
C LYS A 1207 16.56 -16.46 -21.03
N GLN A 1208 15.72 -17.13 -20.24
CA GLN A 1208 16.18 -17.86 -19.06
C GLN A 1208 16.90 -19.16 -19.43
N THR A 1209 18.02 -19.43 -18.76
CA THR A 1209 18.75 -20.68 -18.90
C THR A 1209 17.93 -21.86 -18.37
N ILE A 1210 18.21 -23.09 -18.86
CA ILE A 1210 17.54 -24.31 -18.39
C ILE A 1210 17.67 -24.47 -16.86
N GLN A 1211 18.81 -24.08 -16.32
CA GLN A 1211 19.09 -24.15 -14.89
C GLN A 1211 18.19 -23.19 -14.09
N GLU A 1212 17.98 -21.97 -14.58
CA GLU A 1212 17.09 -20.96 -13.96
C GLU A 1212 15.62 -21.42 -14.01
N LYS A 1213 15.17 -21.96 -15.15
CA LYS A 1213 13.81 -22.50 -15.28
C LYS A 1213 13.57 -23.67 -14.33
N THR A 1214 14.51 -24.59 -14.26
CA THR A 1214 14.45 -25.77 -13.38
C THR A 1214 14.44 -25.34 -11.91
N SER A 1215 15.29 -24.39 -11.54
CA SER A 1215 15.33 -23.83 -10.18
C SER A 1215 14.02 -23.13 -9.81
N THR A 1216 13.41 -22.41 -10.75
CA THR A 1216 12.14 -21.72 -10.54
C THR A 1216 11.01 -22.71 -10.28
N VAL A 1217 10.90 -23.76 -11.08
CA VAL A 1217 9.89 -24.83 -10.91
C VAL A 1217 10.03 -25.51 -9.55
N VAL A 1218 11.25 -25.85 -9.16
CA VAL A 1218 11.54 -26.47 -7.87
C VAL A 1218 11.19 -25.52 -6.71
N HIS A 1219 11.56 -24.26 -6.82
CA HIS A 1219 11.30 -23.26 -5.78
C HIS A 1219 9.80 -23.03 -5.58
N GLU A 1220 9.02 -22.90 -6.66
CA GLU A 1220 7.55 -22.74 -6.58
C GLU A 1220 6.88 -23.91 -5.85
N VAL A 1221 7.29 -25.15 -6.13
CA VAL A 1221 6.75 -26.35 -5.46
C VAL A 1221 7.11 -26.39 -3.99
N VAL A 1222 8.38 -26.12 -3.67
CA VAL A 1222 8.85 -26.13 -2.28
C VAL A 1222 8.13 -25.08 -1.44
N GLU A 1223 7.97 -23.86 -1.95
CA GLU A 1223 7.30 -22.78 -1.23
C GLU A 1223 5.81 -23.04 -1.03
N GLN A 1224 5.12 -23.63 -2.01
CA GLN A 1224 3.72 -23.99 -1.85
C GLN A 1224 3.50 -25.09 -0.81
N GLU A 1225 4.35 -26.12 -0.78
CA GLU A 1225 4.24 -27.17 0.24
C GLU A 1225 4.60 -26.67 1.65
N LYS A 1226 5.56 -25.75 1.77
CA LYS A 1226 5.83 -25.07 3.05
C LYS A 1226 4.63 -24.27 3.53
N ARG A 1227 3.95 -23.54 2.65
CA ARG A 1227 2.71 -22.81 3.00
C ARG A 1227 1.61 -23.75 3.49
N LYS A 1228 1.39 -24.88 2.82
CA LYS A 1228 0.42 -25.90 3.25
C LYS A 1228 0.79 -26.52 4.61
N GLU A 1229 2.07 -26.80 4.84
CA GLU A 1229 2.54 -27.32 6.13
C GLU A 1229 2.35 -26.30 7.26
N ALA A 1230 2.53 -25.01 6.97
CA ALA A 1230 2.23 -23.94 7.93
C ALA A 1230 0.72 -23.84 8.23
N SER A 1231 -0.14 -23.89 7.21
CA SER A 1231 -1.60 -23.84 7.36
C SER A 1231 -2.23 -25.07 8.02
N GLN A 1232 -1.54 -26.23 8.02
CA GLN A 1232 -1.97 -27.43 8.73
C GLN A 1232 -1.49 -27.47 10.19
N ARG A 1233 -0.54 -26.60 10.55
CA ARG A 1233 -0.03 -26.42 11.92
C ARG A 1233 -0.69 -25.25 12.65
N SER A 1234 -1.34 -24.35 11.91
CA SER A 1234 -2.30 -23.35 12.41
C SER A 1234 -3.69 -23.95 12.51
#